data_AF-A0A319CXB2-F1
#
_entry.id   AF-A0A319CXB2-F1
#
_cell.length_a   1.000
_cell.length_b   1.000
_cell.length_c   1.000
_cell.angle_alpha   90.00
_cell.angle_beta   90.00
_cell.angle_gamma   90.00
#
_symmetry.space_group_name_H-M   'P 1'
#
loop_
_entity.id
_entity.type
_entity.pdbx_description
1 polymer ?
#
loop_
_entity_poly.entity_id
_entity_poly.type
_entity_poly.pdbx_seq_one_letter_code
_entity_poly.pdbx_strand_id
1 'polypeptide(L)'
;MLAESEPATSNGDAPKLRAACENCRQSKVKCNLSGKDTCIRCLRHGLPCRYRVANRSGKPKGSKNRATLRKLGQLQDEKKPTISTTGWAEPVSRSQPPRVGGYDVENGLDETSPQDTSQASQSDSPDSHGMNLTDPALLHDHTVEYPSLGDPLSSVAPIFSPTSMSPTFLQKEFITKGLTSCPLAVHIPNTLQPCECVGALIFHTNRVRNMVVDSIHLRFDQILQGIKTALSVCRGFLQCPHCTKGNTDVLFSVSMLDFTLQLFEFWVPYGMSSPSAGDHSMMVGYGEYEMSADETRQMRRFLMRGRLLQCKEVLGLLKEAVEISRRMSPELREINAGDGVESEWLQHMLGGYEATVGTTNTMNRLAQITSHLNFPHGLLANQVAIITGAGQGIGAETARLFANEGAKVIIADIDADKATKTAESINAVAPHRALAVPGDILNDAYIEELVDKAAEFGGGKIHVLVNNAGFTWDGVIHKMTDKQFETMLAIHNTAPFKLVRAAAKYFRVKDGESRVVINISSTSGVHGNAGQANYAVAKAGVIGLTKTIAKEWGPAFGVRANTIAFGFVTTRLTAAKEDGAFVTTPDGTKVALGIPGKQLAGRRTGGGAAAAGSGGSAAEYPDIPLGRPASPEEAARAVLGVASPLFSYVSGETIRVTGGRNT
;
A
#
# COMPACT_ATOMS: atom_id res chain seq x y z
N MET A 1 -35.92 -19.58 -74.77
CA MET A 1 -34.72 -18.71 -74.86
C MET A 1 -33.93 -18.92 -73.59
N LEU A 2 -32.62 -19.21 -73.66
CA LEU A 2 -31.65 -19.25 -72.54
C LEU A 2 -32.16 -19.96 -71.25
N ALA A 3 -32.00 -21.27 -71.05
CA ALA A 3 -30.74 -22.00 -70.81
C ALA A 3 -29.95 -21.44 -69.59
N GLU A 4 -29.50 -22.24 -68.61
CA GLU A 4 -29.57 -23.72 -68.45
C GLU A 4 -29.43 -24.12 -66.96
N SER A 5 -29.50 -25.42 -66.64
CA SER A 5 -29.47 -25.95 -65.26
C SER A 5 -28.06 -26.36 -64.76
N GLU A 6 -27.98 -26.67 -63.46
CA GLU A 6 -26.85 -27.26 -62.71
C GLU A 6 -26.19 -28.51 -63.37
N PRO A 7 -24.96 -28.99 -62.99
CA PRO A 7 -24.37 -28.89 -61.64
C PRO A 7 -22.84 -28.79 -61.45
N ALA A 8 -22.46 -28.64 -60.17
CA ALA A 8 -21.25 -29.12 -59.46
C ALA A 8 -19.88 -29.23 -60.17
N THR A 9 -18.89 -28.47 -59.66
CA THR A 9 -17.47 -28.87 -59.69
C THR A 9 -16.75 -28.54 -58.37
N SER A 10 -15.83 -29.42 -57.96
CA SER A 10 -14.84 -29.15 -56.91
C SER A 10 -13.45 -29.02 -57.55
N ASN A 11 -12.79 -27.86 -57.44
CA ASN A 11 -11.32 -27.68 -57.47
C ASN A 11 -10.93 -26.19 -57.47
N GLY A 12 -9.72 -25.88 -56.98
CA GLY A 12 -8.94 -24.70 -57.43
C GLY A 12 -8.99 -23.41 -56.59
N ASP A 13 -7.80 -22.85 -56.34
CA ASP A 13 -7.55 -21.59 -55.62
C ASP A 13 -8.13 -20.32 -56.29
N ALA A 14 -8.72 -19.44 -55.47
CA ALA A 14 -8.73 -17.99 -55.72
C ALA A 14 -8.83 -17.17 -54.40
N PRO A 15 -7.71 -16.81 -53.75
CA PRO A 15 -7.75 -16.06 -52.49
C PRO A 15 -8.15 -14.58 -52.72
N LYS A 16 -9.25 -14.12 -52.12
CA LYS A 16 -9.66 -12.70 -52.10
C LYS A 16 -8.51 -11.81 -51.59
N LEU A 17 -7.86 -11.09 -52.52
CA LEU A 17 -6.65 -10.32 -52.25
C LEU A 17 -6.95 -9.11 -51.35
N ARG A 18 -6.39 -9.11 -50.15
CA ARG A 18 -6.52 -7.99 -49.19
C ARG A 18 -5.67 -6.82 -49.69
N ALA A 19 -6.22 -5.60 -49.70
CA ALA A 19 -5.45 -4.39 -50.01
C ALA A 19 -4.92 -3.71 -48.74
N ALA A 20 -3.66 -3.28 -48.77
CA ALA A 20 -3.01 -2.54 -47.67
C ALA A 20 -2.34 -1.26 -48.18
N CYS A 21 -2.34 -0.23 -47.33
CA CYS A 21 -1.67 1.04 -47.63
C CYS A 21 -0.15 0.88 -47.56
N GLU A 22 0.59 1.37 -48.54
CA GLU A 22 2.07 1.24 -48.55
C GLU A 22 2.73 2.01 -47.41
N ASN A 23 2.22 3.22 -47.15
CA ASN A 23 2.75 4.16 -46.16
C ASN A 23 2.47 3.70 -44.70
N CYS A 24 1.21 3.59 -44.28
CA CYS A 24 0.88 3.20 -42.89
C CYS A 24 0.74 1.69 -42.64
N ARG A 25 0.83 0.85 -43.69
CA ARG A 25 0.80 -0.63 -43.64
C ARG A 25 -0.44 -1.25 -42.97
N GLN A 26 -1.53 -0.50 -42.90
CA GLN A 26 -2.85 -1.02 -42.50
C GLN A 26 -3.64 -1.50 -43.71
N SER A 27 -4.54 -2.46 -43.52
CA SER A 27 -5.53 -2.85 -44.52
C SER A 27 -6.53 -1.72 -44.78
N LYS A 28 -7.13 -1.65 -45.97
CA LYS A 28 -8.12 -0.59 -46.31
C LYS A 28 -9.26 -0.50 -45.28
N VAL A 29 -9.68 -1.63 -44.70
CA VAL A 29 -10.71 -1.73 -43.65
C VAL A 29 -10.28 -1.14 -42.29
N LYS A 30 -8.97 -1.09 -41.98
CA LYS A 30 -8.44 -0.52 -40.73
C LYS A 30 -7.94 0.93 -40.87
N CYS A 31 -8.00 1.50 -42.07
CA CYS A 31 -7.81 2.92 -42.27
C CYS A 31 -9.12 3.64 -41.96
N ASN A 32 -9.21 4.29 -40.80
CA ASN A 32 -10.30 5.23 -40.53
C ASN A 32 -10.12 6.45 -41.45
N LEU A 33 -10.96 6.56 -42.48
CA LEU A 33 -10.91 7.59 -43.52
C LEU A 33 -12.00 8.62 -43.23
N SER A 34 -11.61 9.78 -42.69
CA SER A 34 -12.51 10.88 -42.31
C SER A 34 -12.96 11.69 -43.54
N GLY A 35 -13.72 11.06 -44.43
CA GLY A 35 -14.27 11.67 -45.66
C GLY A 35 -13.23 12.07 -46.73
N LYS A 36 -11.95 11.77 -46.52
CA LYS A 36 -10.84 12.07 -47.44
C LYS A 36 -10.05 10.79 -47.74
N ASP A 37 -9.47 10.69 -48.93
CA ASP A 37 -8.70 9.53 -49.42
C ASP A 37 -7.39 9.24 -48.66
N THR A 38 -7.17 9.85 -47.48
CA THR A 38 -5.95 9.70 -46.68
C THR A 38 -6.32 9.56 -45.21
N CYS A 39 -5.86 8.49 -44.57
CA CYS A 39 -6.13 8.25 -43.15
C CYS A 39 -5.19 9.04 -42.25
N ILE A 40 -5.62 9.29 -41.01
CA ILE A 40 -4.95 10.18 -40.04
C ILE A 40 -3.46 9.82 -39.79
N ARG A 41 -3.06 8.54 -39.94
CA ARG A 41 -1.65 8.13 -39.81
C ARG A 41 -0.77 8.54 -40.99
N CYS A 42 -1.29 8.55 -42.22
CA CYS A 42 -0.54 9.04 -43.37
C CYS A 42 -0.55 10.58 -43.40
N LEU A 43 -1.67 11.20 -43.01
CA LEU A 43 -1.82 12.65 -42.89
C LEU A 43 -0.80 13.27 -41.91
N ARG A 44 -0.56 12.63 -40.75
CA ARG A 44 0.49 13.03 -39.78
C ARG A 44 1.92 13.00 -40.33
N HIS A 45 2.15 12.41 -41.50
CA HIS A 45 3.44 12.37 -42.18
C HIS A 45 3.42 13.12 -43.54
N GLY A 46 2.36 13.88 -43.84
CA GLY A 46 2.21 14.61 -45.10
C GLY A 46 2.02 13.72 -46.34
N LEU A 47 1.72 12.43 -46.18
CA LEU A 47 1.64 11.47 -47.28
C LEU A 47 0.18 11.06 -47.58
N PRO A 48 -0.20 10.85 -48.85
CA PRO A 48 -1.50 10.27 -49.20
C PRO A 48 -1.57 8.76 -48.91
N CYS A 49 -2.77 8.18 -48.82
CA CYS A 49 -2.92 6.72 -48.75
C CYS A 49 -2.88 6.05 -50.13
N ARG A 50 -1.74 5.45 -50.49
CA ARG A 50 -1.63 4.58 -51.67
C ARG A 50 -1.85 3.12 -51.28
N TYR A 51 -2.88 2.47 -51.82
CA TYR A 51 -3.17 1.05 -51.56
C TYR A 51 -2.60 0.13 -52.63
N ARG A 52 -2.03 -1.01 -52.21
CA ARG A 52 -1.62 -2.11 -53.10
C ARG A 52 -2.12 -3.46 -52.58
N VAL A 53 -2.14 -4.44 -53.49
CA VAL A 53 -2.36 -5.86 -53.17
C VAL A 53 -1.36 -6.32 -52.12
N ALA A 54 -1.86 -6.93 -51.04
CA ALA A 54 -1.07 -7.47 -49.94
C ALA A 54 -1.09 -9.01 -49.91
N ASN A 55 -0.07 -9.60 -49.30
CA ASN A 55 0.02 -11.03 -49.05
C ASN A 55 -0.85 -11.48 -47.85
N ARG A 56 -0.89 -12.79 -47.55
CA ARG A 56 -1.65 -13.33 -46.39
C ARG A 56 -1.26 -12.69 -45.04
N SER A 57 -0.04 -12.17 -44.89
CA SER A 57 0.43 -11.45 -43.69
C SER A 57 0.20 -9.93 -43.71
N GLY A 58 -0.61 -9.42 -44.65
CA GLY A 58 -1.05 -8.02 -44.70
C GLY A 58 -0.01 -7.02 -45.21
N LYS A 59 1.15 -7.48 -45.70
CA LYS A 59 2.22 -6.63 -46.23
C LYS A 59 2.04 -6.44 -47.75
N PRO A 60 2.21 -5.22 -48.30
CA PRO A 60 2.14 -4.99 -49.75
C PRO A 60 3.10 -5.89 -50.52
N LYS A 61 2.62 -6.50 -51.62
CA LYS A 61 3.41 -7.41 -52.45
C LYS A 61 4.59 -6.63 -53.07
N GLY A 62 5.81 -6.99 -52.72
CA GLY A 62 7.05 -6.30 -53.15
C GLY A 62 7.62 -5.25 -52.18
N SER A 63 7.04 -5.03 -50.99
CA SER A 63 7.58 -4.05 -50.03
C SER A 63 8.95 -4.48 -49.48
N LYS A 64 10.03 -3.81 -49.90
CA LYS A 64 11.38 -4.03 -49.34
C LYS A 64 11.43 -3.67 -47.85
N ASN A 65 12.10 -4.51 -47.06
CA ASN A 65 12.34 -4.33 -45.63
C ASN A 65 13.39 -3.22 -45.37
N ARG A 66 13.33 -2.55 -44.21
CA ARG A 66 14.12 -1.33 -43.90
C ARG A 66 15.64 -1.54 -44.04
N ALA A 67 16.14 -2.71 -43.65
CA ALA A 67 17.55 -3.09 -43.85
C ALA A 67 17.93 -3.17 -45.34
N THR A 68 17.05 -3.68 -46.19
CA THR A 68 17.24 -3.78 -47.64
C THR A 68 17.17 -2.42 -48.33
N LEU A 69 16.31 -1.51 -47.85
CA LEU A 69 16.27 -0.12 -48.33
C LEU A 69 17.54 0.66 -47.92
N ARG A 70 18.07 0.46 -46.71
CA ARG A 70 19.39 0.96 -46.31
C ARG A 70 20.52 0.39 -47.19
N LYS A 71 20.55 -0.92 -47.44
CA LYS A 71 21.52 -1.55 -48.37
C LYS A 71 21.43 -1.05 -49.82
N LEU A 72 20.33 -0.41 -50.21
CA LEU A 72 20.12 0.19 -51.54
C LEU A 72 20.34 1.71 -51.58
N GLY A 73 20.77 2.34 -50.48
CA GLY A 73 20.94 3.80 -50.38
C GLY A 73 19.61 4.59 -50.41
N GLN A 74 18.47 3.91 -50.36
CA GLN A 74 17.12 4.52 -50.51
C GLN A 74 16.53 5.00 -49.16
N LEU A 75 17.38 5.17 -48.15
CA LEU A 75 17.08 5.77 -46.86
C LEU A 75 18.28 6.62 -46.44
N GLN A 76 18.11 7.93 -46.43
CA GLN A 76 19.04 8.83 -45.74
C GLN A 76 18.77 8.75 -44.24
N ASP A 77 19.83 8.72 -43.43
CA ASP A 77 19.74 8.68 -41.97
C ASP A 77 19.90 10.09 -41.39
N GLU A 78 18.87 10.59 -40.71
CA GLU A 78 18.91 11.86 -39.99
C GLU A 78 19.90 11.78 -38.82
N LYS A 79 20.86 12.73 -38.74
CA LYS A 79 21.76 12.86 -37.60
C LYS A 79 20.97 13.36 -36.39
N LYS A 80 20.87 12.54 -35.33
CA LYS A 80 20.54 13.05 -33.99
C LYS A 80 21.66 13.99 -33.50
N PRO A 81 21.33 15.12 -32.85
CA PRO A 81 22.33 15.92 -32.14
C PRO A 81 22.81 15.18 -30.88
N THR A 82 24.11 15.26 -30.61
CA THR A 82 24.74 14.75 -29.39
C THR A 82 24.79 15.86 -28.35
N ILE A 83 24.31 15.61 -27.13
CA ILE A 83 24.45 16.54 -26.00
C ILE A 83 25.61 16.06 -25.12
N SER A 84 26.58 16.95 -24.90
CA SER A 84 27.75 16.72 -24.05
C SER A 84 27.54 17.26 -22.63
N THR A 85 28.04 16.56 -21.62
CA THR A 85 27.87 16.90 -20.20
C THR A 85 29.08 17.60 -19.59
N THR A 86 28.98 18.92 -19.42
CA THR A 86 29.72 19.74 -18.44
C THR A 86 28.78 20.83 -17.94
N GLY A 87 28.94 21.30 -16.69
CA GLY A 87 27.94 22.15 -16.02
C GLY A 87 28.50 23.42 -15.37
N TRP A 88 27.71 23.96 -14.43
CA TRP A 88 27.89 25.15 -13.57
C TRP A 88 27.25 26.49 -14.03
N ALA A 89 26.31 26.93 -13.18
CA ALA A 89 25.90 28.32 -12.86
C ALA A 89 25.05 29.16 -13.85
N GLU A 90 24.27 30.05 -13.21
CA GLU A 90 23.34 31.06 -13.76
C GLU A 90 24.05 32.44 -13.91
N PRO A 91 23.38 33.62 -14.11
CA PRO A 91 21.95 33.93 -14.39
C PRO A 91 21.69 35.00 -15.48
N VAL A 92 20.42 35.44 -15.63
CA VAL A 92 19.93 36.85 -15.78
C VAL A 92 18.84 37.12 -16.87
N SER A 93 17.83 37.90 -16.45
CA SER A 93 16.85 38.76 -17.18
C SER A 93 15.79 38.21 -18.17
N ARG A 94 14.52 38.31 -17.73
CA ARG A 94 13.35 38.96 -18.37
C ARG A 94 13.36 39.30 -19.88
N SER A 95 12.26 38.96 -20.57
CA SER A 95 11.35 39.95 -21.21
C SER A 95 10.03 39.29 -21.67
N GLN A 96 8.99 40.10 -21.92
CA GLN A 96 7.67 39.68 -22.44
C GLN A 96 7.55 39.92 -23.96
N PRO A 97 6.69 39.17 -24.68
CA PRO A 97 6.04 39.62 -25.91
C PRO A 97 4.60 40.16 -25.65
N PRO A 98 3.99 40.93 -26.60
CA PRO A 98 2.98 41.94 -26.26
C PRO A 98 1.51 41.61 -26.64
N ARG A 99 0.61 42.58 -26.34
CA ARG A 99 -0.81 42.69 -26.80
C ARG A 99 -0.95 43.53 -28.10
N VAL A 100 -2.22 43.75 -28.51
CA VAL A 100 -2.78 44.59 -29.60
C VAL A 100 -3.09 43.78 -30.87
N GLY A 101 -4.26 43.89 -31.52
CA GLY A 101 -5.46 44.71 -31.26
C GLY A 101 -6.74 44.10 -31.90
N GLY A 102 -7.91 44.73 -31.75
CA GLY A 102 -9.22 44.19 -32.14
C GLY A 102 -9.96 44.97 -33.25
N TYR A 103 -11.30 45.08 -33.11
CA TYR A 103 -12.33 45.56 -34.05
C TYR A 103 -12.73 44.57 -35.17
N ASP A 104 -13.98 44.50 -35.66
CA ASP A 104 -15.36 44.50 -35.08
C ASP A 104 -16.39 44.24 -36.23
N VAL A 105 -17.72 44.32 -36.00
CA VAL A 105 -18.82 44.42 -37.03
C VAL A 105 -19.15 43.09 -37.77
N GLU A 106 -20.38 42.56 -37.93
CA GLU A 106 -21.77 42.98 -37.55
C GLU A 106 -22.83 41.82 -37.58
N ASN A 107 -23.96 42.02 -36.86
CA ASN A 107 -25.40 41.71 -37.10
C ASN A 107 -25.99 40.33 -37.59
N GLY A 108 -27.21 40.02 -37.08
CA GLY A 108 -28.19 39.00 -37.54
C GLY A 108 -28.51 37.92 -36.47
N LEU A 109 -29.71 37.72 -35.89
CA LEU A 109 -31.12 37.62 -36.37
C LEU A 109 -31.37 36.39 -37.28
N ASP A 110 -32.39 35.52 -37.10
CA ASP A 110 -33.47 35.50 -36.08
C ASP A 110 -34.12 34.08 -35.88
N GLU A 111 -35.11 33.99 -34.98
CA GLU A 111 -36.22 33.01 -34.80
C GLU A 111 -36.17 31.58 -35.40
N THR A 112 -36.48 30.55 -34.58
CA THR A 112 -37.81 29.86 -34.57
C THR A 112 -37.85 28.57 -33.73
N SER A 113 -39.05 28.18 -33.28
CA SER A 113 -39.42 26.83 -32.80
C SER A 113 -40.90 26.55 -33.12
N PRO A 114 -41.26 25.28 -33.35
CA PRO A 114 -42.45 24.68 -32.72
C PRO A 114 -42.06 23.41 -31.91
N GLN A 115 -42.62 23.12 -30.72
CA GLN A 115 -43.97 22.56 -30.44
C GLN A 115 -44.16 21.17 -31.12
N ASP A 116 -44.51 20.08 -30.44
CA ASP A 116 -45.63 19.87 -29.47
C ASP A 116 -45.24 18.97 -28.26
N THR A 117 -45.64 19.27 -27.01
CA THR A 117 -46.83 18.79 -26.23
C THR A 117 -46.95 17.25 -26.08
N SER A 118 -47.22 16.65 -24.91
CA SER A 118 -48.11 16.96 -23.76
C SER A 118 -47.45 16.53 -22.41
N GLN A 119 -47.51 17.27 -21.29
CA GLN A 119 -48.61 17.51 -20.31
C GLN A 119 -49.00 16.32 -19.38
N ALA A 120 -49.51 16.50 -18.15
CA ALA A 120 -49.38 17.57 -17.12
C ALA A 120 -50.14 17.21 -15.82
N SER A 121 -49.66 17.66 -14.65
CA SER A 121 -50.36 17.91 -13.35
C SER A 121 -49.29 18.07 -12.25
N GLN A 122 -48.99 19.20 -11.60
CA GLN A 122 -49.65 20.49 -11.32
C GLN A 122 -50.65 20.51 -10.14
N SER A 123 -50.56 21.59 -9.35
CA SER A 123 -51.21 21.98 -8.07
C SER A 123 -50.44 21.69 -6.76
N ASP A 124 -50.42 22.57 -5.74
CA ASP A 124 -50.54 24.06 -5.72
C ASP A 124 -49.95 24.65 -4.40
N SER A 125 -49.72 25.96 -4.39
CA SER A 125 -49.43 26.82 -3.23
C SER A 125 -50.53 27.91 -3.15
N PRO A 126 -50.79 28.62 -2.01
CA PRO A 126 -49.88 28.96 -0.91
C PRO A 126 -50.53 28.90 0.51
N ASP A 127 -49.81 29.34 1.57
CA ASP A 127 -50.11 30.56 2.38
C ASP A 127 -49.35 30.58 3.74
N SER A 128 -49.58 31.62 4.56
CA SER A 128 -48.61 32.13 5.55
C SER A 128 -49.07 32.12 7.04
N HIS A 129 -48.26 32.79 7.89
CA HIS A 129 -48.26 32.84 9.37
C HIS A 129 -47.46 31.71 10.09
N GLY A 130 -46.64 31.99 11.10
CA GLY A 130 -46.21 33.30 11.64
C GLY A 130 -45.46 33.18 12.97
N MET A 131 -45.03 34.33 13.51
CA MET A 131 -44.30 34.54 14.79
C MET A 131 -42.80 34.22 14.81
N ASN A 132 -42.01 35.23 15.20
CA ASN A 132 -40.59 35.19 15.53
C ASN A 132 -40.34 36.25 16.61
N LEU A 133 -39.67 35.89 17.71
CA LEU A 133 -39.24 36.70 18.87
C LEU A 133 -38.39 35.73 19.76
N THR A 134 -37.33 36.12 20.45
CA THR A 134 -36.94 37.45 20.97
C THR A 134 -35.47 37.80 20.72
N ASP A 135 -35.22 39.08 20.44
CA ASP A 135 -33.99 39.81 20.82
C ASP A 135 -34.38 40.78 21.97
N PRO A 136 -33.44 41.30 22.77
CA PRO A 136 -33.06 42.70 22.51
C PRO A 136 -31.60 43.09 22.86
N ALA A 137 -30.94 43.77 21.94
CA ALA A 137 -29.95 44.79 22.30
C ALA A 137 -30.63 46.14 22.60
N LEU A 138 -30.20 46.84 23.68
CA LEU A 138 -30.05 48.31 23.77
C LEU A 138 -29.78 48.77 25.22
N LEU A 139 -28.68 49.49 25.45
CA LEU A 139 -28.69 50.78 26.14
C LEU A 139 -27.38 51.56 25.91
N HIS A 140 -27.54 52.83 25.56
CA HIS A 140 -26.53 53.90 25.54
C HIS A 140 -26.04 54.24 26.97
N ASP A 141 -25.01 55.04 27.26
CA ASP A 141 -23.83 55.59 26.54
C ASP A 141 -23.18 56.57 27.53
N HIS A 142 -21.84 56.63 27.62
CA HIS A 142 -21.16 57.89 27.93
C HIS A 142 -19.75 57.90 27.32
N THR A 143 -19.49 58.91 26.50
CA THR A 143 -18.33 59.12 25.64
C THR A 143 -17.33 60.14 26.23
N VAL A 144 -16.37 60.63 25.41
CA VAL A 144 -15.27 61.63 25.65
C VAL A 144 -13.91 61.00 26.01
N GLU A 145 -12.77 61.27 25.34
CA GLU A 145 -12.38 61.94 24.06
C GLU A 145 -10.96 61.39 23.66
N TYR A 146 -10.68 60.91 22.43
CA TYR A 146 -10.17 61.60 21.20
C TYR A 146 -8.60 61.78 21.14
N PRO A 147 -7.90 62.04 19.97
CA PRO A 147 -7.25 60.91 19.26
C PRO A 147 -5.81 61.09 18.65
N SER A 148 -5.33 60.01 18.01
CA SER A 148 -4.74 59.95 16.63
C SER A 148 -3.23 60.06 16.33
N LEU A 149 -2.88 59.48 15.16
CA LEU A 149 -1.67 59.63 14.32
C LEU A 149 -0.35 59.00 14.83
N GLY A 150 0.42 58.26 14.03
CA GLY A 150 0.15 57.74 12.68
C GLY A 150 1.38 57.08 11.99
N ASP A 151 1.11 56.12 11.11
CA ASP A 151 2.03 55.59 10.07
C ASP A 151 1.65 56.23 8.70
N PRO A 152 2.45 56.13 7.60
CA PRO A 152 3.61 55.25 7.35
C PRO A 152 4.84 55.92 6.66
N LEU A 153 5.94 55.18 6.43
CA LEU A 153 6.46 54.85 5.06
C LEU A 153 7.87 54.21 4.98
N SER A 154 7.95 53.14 4.17
CA SER A 154 9.00 52.79 3.18
C SER A 154 10.48 52.51 3.58
N SER A 155 10.87 51.23 3.44
CA SER A 155 12.06 50.69 2.74
C SER A 155 13.50 51.19 3.05
N VAL A 156 14.42 50.25 3.35
CA VAL A 156 15.67 49.96 2.58
C VAL A 156 16.19 48.55 2.96
N ALA A 157 16.74 47.82 1.98
CA ALA A 157 17.65 46.67 2.12
C ALA A 157 18.44 46.53 0.76
N PRO A 158 19.47 45.66 0.60
CA PRO A 158 20.15 44.73 1.53
C PRO A 158 21.71 44.81 1.44
N ILE A 159 22.41 43.68 1.71
CA ILE A 159 23.80 43.30 1.31
C ILE A 159 24.96 43.65 2.27
N PHE A 160 25.57 42.63 2.91
CA PHE A 160 26.93 42.15 2.54
C PHE A 160 27.35 40.83 3.24
N SER A 161 28.22 40.06 2.58
CA SER A 161 28.92 38.84 3.02
C SER A 161 29.95 38.47 1.92
N PRO A 162 30.97 37.61 2.15
CA PRO A 162 32.02 37.65 3.17
C PRO A 162 33.44 37.70 2.52
N THR A 163 34.53 37.91 3.27
CA THR A 163 35.84 37.21 3.03
C THR A 163 36.90 37.45 4.12
N SER A 164 37.93 36.60 4.09
CA SER A 164 39.04 36.40 5.03
C SER A 164 40.21 37.40 4.97
N MET A 165 40.96 37.48 6.08
CA MET A 165 42.43 37.64 6.12
C MET A 165 43.00 36.75 7.25
N SER A 166 44.32 36.48 7.27
CA SER A 166 44.91 35.25 7.87
C SER A 166 46.14 35.52 8.81
N PRO A 167 46.94 34.53 9.30
CA PRO A 167 47.02 34.33 10.76
C PRO A 167 48.45 34.16 11.33
N THR A 168 49.08 35.22 11.88
CA THR A 168 50.51 35.14 12.26
C THR A 168 50.98 35.90 13.52
N PHE A 169 50.10 36.31 14.45
CA PHE A 169 50.52 37.17 15.58
C PHE A 169 50.37 36.59 17.01
N LEU A 170 49.27 35.91 17.36
CA LEU A 170 49.03 35.47 18.76
C LEU A 170 49.73 34.16 19.17
N GLN A 171 50.33 33.43 18.23
CA GLN A 171 51.00 32.15 18.50
C GLN A 171 52.51 32.30 18.86
N LYS A 172 53.02 33.54 18.99
CA LYS A 172 54.48 33.81 19.04
C LYS A 172 55.05 34.28 20.38
N GLU A 173 54.20 34.66 21.35
CA GLU A 173 54.64 35.00 22.73
C GLU A 173 54.52 33.82 23.72
N PHE A 174 53.48 32.99 23.62
CA PHE A 174 53.23 31.94 24.62
C PHE A 174 54.18 30.73 24.55
N ILE A 175 55.02 30.64 23.51
CA ILE A 175 56.01 29.56 23.34
C ILE A 175 57.43 30.03 23.72
N THR A 176 57.67 31.34 23.83
CA THR A 176 59.03 31.94 23.91
C THR A 176 59.50 32.29 25.32
N LYS A 177 58.74 31.96 26.38
CA LYS A 177 59.07 32.26 27.80
C LYS A 177 58.80 31.09 28.77
N GLY A 178 59.01 29.84 28.33
CA GLY A 178 58.60 28.63 29.08
C GLY A 178 59.33 28.39 30.42
N LEU A 179 58.68 28.75 31.53
CA LEU A 179 58.98 28.45 32.95
C LEU A 179 57.71 28.69 33.80
N THR A 180 57.39 28.03 34.93
CA THR A 180 57.64 26.67 35.47
C THR A 180 56.68 26.42 36.66
N SER A 181 56.49 25.15 37.07
CA SER A 181 56.00 24.69 38.41
C SER A 181 54.57 25.05 38.91
N CYS A 182 53.95 24.09 39.60
CA CYS A 182 52.81 24.25 40.53
C CYS A 182 53.31 24.06 42.00
N PRO A 183 52.46 24.06 43.08
CA PRO A 183 51.06 24.48 43.25
C PRO A 183 50.81 25.42 44.48
N LEU A 184 49.54 25.82 44.73
CA LEU A 184 48.82 26.16 46.01
C LEU A 184 47.65 27.14 45.64
N ALA A 185 46.35 26.88 45.80
CA ALA A 185 45.50 26.59 47.00
C ALA A 185 45.25 27.85 47.88
N VAL A 186 44.07 28.22 48.43
CA VAL A 186 42.67 27.68 48.58
C VAL A 186 41.70 28.90 48.48
N HIS A 187 40.48 28.93 47.91
CA HIS A 187 39.11 28.42 48.30
C HIS A 187 38.17 28.61 47.05
N ILE A 188 36.98 28.01 46.80
CA ILE A 188 35.91 27.27 47.53
C ILE A 188 34.89 28.18 48.27
N PRO A 189 33.54 28.17 47.99
CA PRO A 189 32.74 27.23 47.18
C PRO A 189 31.93 27.83 46.00
N ASN A 190 31.35 26.96 45.16
CA ASN A 190 30.36 27.33 44.14
C ASN A 190 29.00 27.70 44.77
N THR A 191 28.54 28.94 44.58
CA THR A 191 27.10 29.22 44.52
C THR A 191 26.58 28.78 43.15
N LEU A 192 25.87 27.65 43.10
CA LEU A 192 25.18 27.20 41.89
C LEU A 192 24.22 28.29 41.38
N GLN A 193 24.34 28.68 40.11
CA GLN A 193 23.24 29.38 39.45
C GLN A 193 22.03 28.43 39.40
N PRO A 194 20.82 28.87 39.77
CA PRO A 194 19.62 28.04 39.66
C PRO A 194 19.36 27.76 38.17
N CYS A 195 19.25 26.48 37.77
CA CYS A 195 18.97 26.18 36.37
C CYS A 195 17.50 26.44 36.06
N GLU A 196 17.23 27.19 34.99
CA GLU A 196 15.89 27.59 34.56
C GLU A 196 15.05 26.43 33.99
N CYS A 197 15.58 25.21 34.07
CA CYS A 197 15.09 23.98 33.47
C CYS A 197 13.63 23.66 33.87
N VAL A 198 13.26 23.92 35.13
CA VAL A 198 11.89 23.72 35.65
C VAL A 198 10.92 24.78 35.11
N GLY A 199 11.35 26.05 35.05
CA GLY A 199 10.55 27.12 34.46
C GLY A 199 10.26 26.87 32.97
N ALA A 200 11.28 26.43 32.22
CA ALA A 200 11.12 26.01 30.84
C ALA A 200 10.17 24.80 30.69
N LEU A 201 10.28 23.79 31.56
CA LEU A 201 9.40 22.62 31.58
C LEU A 201 7.92 23.03 31.77
N ILE A 202 7.63 23.89 32.76
CA ILE A 202 6.28 24.38 33.05
C ILE A 202 5.74 25.20 31.88
N PHE A 203 6.53 26.15 31.35
CA PHE A 203 6.15 26.98 30.21
C PHE A 203 5.80 26.13 28.98
N HIS A 204 6.64 25.15 28.63
CA HIS A 204 6.38 24.28 27.49
C HIS A 204 5.24 23.29 27.73
N THR A 205 4.99 22.85 28.97
CA THR A 205 3.83 22.00 29.29
C THR A 205 2.52 22.77 29.09
N ASN A 206 2.46 24.01 29.59
CA ASN A 206 1.31 24.90 29.38
C ASN A 206 1.12 25.23 27.89
N ARG A 207 2.21 25.46 27.14
CA ARG A 207 2.14 25.69 25.68
C ARG A 207 1.56 24.50 24.93
N VAL A 208 1.98 23.27 25.22
CA VAL A 208 1.43 22.07 24.57
C VAL A 208 -0.02 21.81 25.01
N ARG A 209 -0.39 22.08 26.27
CA ARG A 209 -1.81 22.03 26.70
C ARG A 209 -2.69 22.97 25.87
N ASN A 210 -2.27 24.23 25.68
CA ASN A 210 -3.02 25.19 24.88
C ASN A 210 -3.16 24.72 23.42
N MET A 211 -2.14 24.05 22.88
CA MET A 211 -2.18 23.46 21.53
C MET A 211 -3.16 22.28 21.40
N VAL A 212 -3.47 21.55 22.49
CA VAL A 212 -4.54 20.53 22.50
C VAL A 212 -5.91 21.20 22.40
N VAL A 213 -6.13 22.26 23.19
CA VAL A 213 -7.39 23.02 23.22
C VAL A 213 -7.69 23.69 21.88
N ASP A 214 -6.68 24.31 21.26
CA ASP A 214 -6.82 25.01 19.97
C ASP A 214 -6.32 24.18 18.76
N SER A 215 -6.48 22.86 18.83
CA SER A 215 -5.93 21.91 17.85
C SER A 215 -6.54 22.01 16.44
N ILE A 216 -7.66 22.73 16.29
CA ILE A 216 -8.39 22.93 15.02
C ILE A 216 -7.82 24.09 14.20
N HIS A 217 -7.46 25.21 14.83
CA HIS A 217 -6.99 26.42 14.14
C HIS A 217 -5.47 26.46 13.93
N LEU A 218 -4.71 25.69 14.73
CA LEU A 218 -3.26 25.63 14.65
C LEU A 218 -2.76 24.78 13.47
N ARG A 219 -1.79 25.32 12.72
CA ARG A 219 -1.22 24.59 11.57
C ARG A 219 -0.36 23.40 12.01
N PHE A 220 -0.36 22.35 11.22
CA PHE A 220 0.39 21.12 11.50
C PHE A 220 1.91 21.32 11.62
N ASP A 221 2.50 22.27 10.89
CA ASP A 221 3.93 22.63 11.02
C ASP A 221 4.23 23.28 12.39
N GLN A 222 3.37 24.20 12.82
CA GLN A 222 3.45 24.87 14.13
C GLN A 222 3.29 23.85 15.27
N ILE A 223 2.38 22.90 15.12
CA ILE A 223 2.15 21.82 16.10
C ILE A 223 3.38 20.91 16.20
N LEU A 224 3.92 20.42 15.07
CA LEU A 224 5.12 19.59 15.04
C LEU A 224 6.37 20.28 15.62
N GLN A 225 6.47 21.60 15.47
CA GLN A 225 7.56 22.40 16.03
C GLN A 225 7.35 22.69 17.52
N GLY A 226 6.12 22.95 17.97
CA GLY A 226 5.77 23.07 19.38
C GLY A 226 6.09 21.79 20.16
N ILE A 227 5.67 20.63 19.64
CA ILE A 227 6.00 19.30 20.17
C ILE A 227 7.52 19.08 20.18
N LYS A 228 8.25 19.42 19.10
CA LYS A 228 9.70 19.28 19.02
C LYS A 228 10.40 20.00 20.17
N THR A 229 10.06 21.27 20.40
CA THR A 229 10.69 22.09 21.44
C THR A 229 10.33 21.58 22.84
N ALA A 230 9.06 21.24 23.07
CA ALA A 230 8.60 20.70 24.35
C ALA A 230 9.34 19.41 24.73
N LEU A 231 9.36 18.40 23.84
CA LEU A 231 10.09 17.16 24.07
C LEU A 231 11.61 17.39 24.30
N SER A 232 12.20 18.35 23.59
CA SER A 232 13.61 18.72 23.78
C SER A 232 13.87 19.34 25.16
N VAL A 233 12.95 20.15 25.68
CA VAL A 233 13.03 20.76 27.02
C VAL A 233 12.81 19.71 28.11
N CYS A 234 11.82 18.82 27.96
CA CYS A 234 11.59 17.71 28.89
C CYS A 234 12.81 16.76 28.95
N ARG A 235 13.40 16.43 27.79
CA ARG A 235 14.67 15.69 27.74
C ARG A 235 15.79 16.43 28.49
N GLY A 236 15.95 17.73 28.23
CA GLY A 236 16.98 18.56 28.88
C GLY A 236 16.83 18.59 30.40
N PHE A 237 15.61 18.75 30.92
CA PHE A 237 15.31 18.69 32.34
C PHE A 237 15.67 17.32 32.94
N LEU A 238 15.19 16.22 32.34
CA LEU A 238 15.44 14.86 32.85
C LEU A 238 16.94 14.51 32.85
N GLN A 239 17.70 14.96 31.84
CA GLN A 239 19.14 14.71 31.72
C GLN A 239 20.02 15.70 32.50
N CYS A 240 19.48 16.81 33.02
CA CYS A 240 20.26 17.81 33.76
C CYS A 240 20.72 17.27 35.13
N PRO A 241 22.03 17.36 35.48
CA PRO A 241 22.54 16.94 36.79
C PRO A 241 22.30 17.99 37.89
N HIS A 242 21.97 19.23 37.53
CA HIS A 242 21.72 20.33 38.46
C HIS A 242 20.22 20.53 38.78
N CYS A 243 19.34 19.72 38.19
CA CYS A 243 17.92 19.68 38.56
C CYS A 243 17.70 18.74 39.75
N THR A 244 17.08 19.25 40.81
CA THR A 244 16.18 18.43 41.63
C THR A 244 15.02 17.93 40.75
N LYS A 245 14.58 16.70 40.96
CA LYS A 245 13.51 16.04 40.18
C LYS A 245 12.40 15.64 41.14
N GLY A 246 11.68 16.65 41.63
CA GLY A 246 10.58 16.47 42.56
C GLY A 246 9.40 15.79 41.89
N ASN A 247 8.49 15.23 42.69
CA ASN A 247 7.31 14.54 42.19
C ASN A 247 6.45 15.44 41.28
N THR A 248 6.36 16.74 41.60
CA THR A 248 5.67 17.75 40.79
C THR A 248 6.30 17.95 39.41
N ASP A 249 7.64 18.01 39.33
CA ASP A 249 8.39 18.20 38.08
C ASP A 249 8.32 16.95 37.18
N VAL A 250 8.32 15.78 37.81
CA VAL A 250 8.06 14.49 37.16
C VAL A 250 6.62 14.43 36.62
N LEU A 251 5.62 14.92 37.38
CA LEU A 251 4.22 15.02 36.92
C LEU A 251 4.06 16.00 35.75
N PHE A 252 4.76 17.13 35.72
CA PHE A 252 4.79 18.00 34.53
C PHE A 252 5.40 17.28 33.32
N SER A 253 6.46 16.49 33.52
CA SER A 253 7.09 15.67 32.47
C SER A 253 6.15 14.58 31.91
N VAL A 254 5.39 13.90 32.78
CA VAL A 254 4.31 12.97 32.37
C VAL A 254 3.22 13.71 31.59
N SER A 255 2.75 14.84 32.12
CA SER A 255 1.68 15.64 31.51
C SER A 255 2.05 16.14 30.11
N MET A 256 3.30 16.58 29.91
CA MET A 256 3.77 17.03 28.60
C MET A 256 3.78 15.90 27.56
N LEU A 257 4.17 14.68 27.96
CA LEU A 257 4.04 13.51 27.09
C LEU A 257 2.57 13.21 26.79
N ASP A 258 1.68 13.24 27.78
CA ASP A 258 0.27 12.90 27.56
C ASP A 258 -0.43 13.90 26.62
N PHE A 259 -0.27 15.21 26.81
CA PHE A 259 -0.77 16.21 25.86
C PHE A 259 -0.15 16.06 24.46
N THR A 260 1.12 15.62 24.38
CA THR A 260 1.76 15.30 23.08
C THR A 260 1.13 14.09 22.40
N LEU A 261 0.74 13.06 23.15
CA LEU A 261 0.02 11.91 22.60
C LEU A 261 -1.41 12.26 22.20
N GLN A 262 -2.13 13.08 22.98
CA GLN A 262 -3.45 13.62 22.62
C GLN A 262 -3.42 14.36 21.28
N LEU A 263 -2.39 15.17 21.02
CA LEU A 263 -2.18 15.81 19.72
C LEU A 263 -2.00 14.78 18.59
N PHE A 264 -1.23 13.72 18.79
CA PHE A 264 -1.11 12.67 17.76
C PHE A 264 -2.41 11.88 17.56
N GLU A 265 -3.17 11.62 18.61
CA GLU A 265 -4.48 10.95 18.55
C GLU A 265 -5.53 11.80 17.80
N PHE A 266 -5.46 13.13 17.86
CA PHE A 266 -6.27 14.02 17.03
C PHE A 266 -5.81 14.02 15.56
N TRP A 267 -4.50 14.10 15.31
CA TRP A 267 -3.97 14.24 13.95
C TRP A 267 -3.82 12.93 13.15
N VAL A 268 -3.89 11.75 13.78
CA VAL A 268 -3.87 10.43 13.09
C VAL A 268 -5.18 10.13 12.31
N PRO A 269 -6.39 10.32 12.89
CA PRO A 269 -7.66 10.08 12.19
C PRO A 269 -8.00 11.14 11.13
N TYR A 270 -7.49 12.37 11.25
CA TYR A 270 -7.77 13.53 10.37
C TYR A 270 -7.22 13.42 8.92
N GLY A 271 -7.03 12.18 8.45
CA GLY A 271 -6.74 11.79 7.08
C GLY A 271 -7.22 10.36 6.75
N MET A 272 -8.19 9.85 7.51
CA MET A 272 -8.88 8.56 7.29
C MET A 272 -10.29 8.75 6.74
N SER A 273 -10.96 9.86 7.08
CA SER A 273 -12.17 10.32 6.40
C SER A 273 -11.85 10.72 4.95
N SER A 274 -12.66 10.26 4.00
CA SER A 274 -12.69 10.86 2.66
C SER A 274 -13.34 12.24 2.77
N PRO A 275 -12.81 13.29 2.13
CA PRO A 275 -13.55 14.53 2.00
C PRO A 275 -14.85 14.26 1.23
N SER A 276 -15.98 14.70 1.78
CA SER A 276 -17.23 14.80 1.04
C SER A 276 -17.08 15.89 -0.01
N ALA A 277 -17.48 15.60 -1.25
CA ALA A 277 -17.32 16.52 -2.38
C ALA A 277 -18.08 17.84 -2.13
N GLY A 278 -17.34 18.90 -1.79
CA GLY A 278 -17.86 20.22 -1.43
C GLY A 278 -17.07 20.92 -0.32
N ASP A 279 -16.43 20.15 0.59
CA ASP A 279 -15.69 20.75 1.71
C ASP A 279 -14.23 21.08 1.35
N HIS A 280 -13.97 22.35 1.08
CA HIS A 280 -12.64 22.90 0.82
C HIS A 280 -11.89 23.38 2.08
N SER A 281 -12.47 23.25 3.29
CA SER A 281 -12.02 23.96 4.49
C SER A 281 -10.66 23.52 5.08
N MET A 282 -10.13 22.34 4.72
CA MET A 282 -8.89 21.80 5.32
C MET A 282 -7.79 21.39 4.33
N MET A 283 -7.36 22.35 3.51
CA MET A 283 -6.04 22.34 2.86
C MET A 283 -4.93 22.51 3.90
N VAL A 284 -4.45 21.41 4.50
CA VAL A 284 -3.33 21.44 5.46
C VAL A 284 -1.99 21.50 4.73
N GLY A 285 -1.60 22.71 4.32
CA GLY A 285 -0.28 22.99 3.73
C GLY A 285 0.88 22.76 4.72
N TYR A 286 2.08 22.61 4.18
CA TYR A 286 3.31 22.50 4.97
C TYR A 286 4.22 23.71 4.70
N GLY A 287 4.10 24.73 5.55
CA GLY A 287 4.59 26.07 5.23
C GLY A 287 3.69 26.73 4.18
N GLU A 288 4.30 27.30 3.15
CA GLU A 288 3.59 27.94 2.01
C GLU A 288 3.32 26.97 0.84
N TYR A 289 3.75 25.70 0.94
CA TYR A 289 3.56 24.72 -0.11
C TYR A 289 2.20 24.02 -0.01
N GLU A 290 1.38 24.22 -1.03
CA GLU A 290 0.26 23.33 -1.35
C GLU A 290 0.81 21.99 -1.86
N MET A 291 0.27 20.89 -1.34
CA MET A 291 0.65 19.51 -1.67
C MET A 291 -0.62 18.71 -1.93
N SER A 292 -0.58 17.68 -2.78
CA SER A 292 -1.77 16.83 -2.95
C SER A 292 -2.16 16.13 -1.65
N ALA A 293 -3.42 15.72 -1.53
CA ALA A 293 -3.93 15.08 -0.31
C ALA A 293 -3.13 13.83 0.10
N ASP A 294 -2.62 13.05 -0.87
CA ASP A 294 -1.85 11.84 -0.58
C ASP A 294 -0.36 12.10 -0.30
N GLU A 295 0.28 13.07 -0.96
CA GLU A 295 1.63 13.52 -0.58
C GLU A 295 1.61 14.10 0.84
N THR A 296 0.60 14.89 1.15
CA THR A 296 0.31 15.40 2.50
C THR A 296 0.16 14.24 3.48
N ARG A 297 -0.67 13.23 3.17
CA ARG A 297 -0.89 12.04 4.01
C ARG A 297 0.42 11.29 4.31
N GLN A 298 1.30 11.14 3.32
CA GLN A 298 2.60 10.47 3.48
C GLN A 298 3.57 11.32 4.32
N MET A 299 3.68 12.62 4.02
CA MET A 299 4.57 13.55 4.71
C MET A 299 4.20 13.71 6.19
N ARG A 300 2.90 13.88 6.52
CA ARG A 300 2.45 13.96 7.92
C ARG A 300 2.86 12.71 8.71
N ARG A 301 2.65 11.50 8.16
CA ARG A 301 3.02 10.23 8.81
C ARG A 301 4.53 10.12 9.06
N PHE A 302 5.36 10.49 8.08
CA PHE A 302 6.81 10.51 8.23
C PHE A 302 7.28 11.45 9.35
N LEU A 303 6.74 12.67 9.39
CA LEU A 303 7.09 13.68 10.39
C LEU A 303 6.61 13.30 11.81
N MET A 304 5.40 12.74 11.95
CA MET A 304 4.89 12.23 13.23
C MET A 304 5.74 11.07 13.77
N ARG A 305 6.14 10.12 12.90
CA ARG A 305 7.08 9.04 13.28
C ARG A 305 8.39 9.57 13.85
N GLY A 306 8.92 10.66 13.29
CA GLY A 306 10.10 11.36 13.81
C GLY A 306 9.92 11.91 15.23
N ARG A 307 8.73 12.41 15.60
CA ARG A 307 8.43 12.93 16.95
C ARG A 307 8.09 11.82 17.95
N LEU A 308 7.45 10.74 17.52
CA LEU A 308 7.14 9.58 18.37
C LEU A 308 8.40 8.85 18.86
N LEU A 309 9.46 8.83 18.05
CA LEU A 309 10.78 8.35 18.49
C LEU A 309 11.34 9.20 19.64
N GLN A 310 11.16 10.53 19.60
CA GLN A 310 11.55 11.43 20.69
C GLN A 310 10.68 11.24 21.93
N CYS A 311 9.37 10.96 21.76
CA CYS A 311 8.49 10.59 22.88
C CYS A 311 8.96 9.30 23.56
N LYS A 312 9.38 8.29 22.80
CA LYS A 312 9.92 7.02 23.33
C LYS A 312 11.22 7.24 24.12
N GLU A 313 12.10 8.12 23.65
CA GLU A 313 13.34 8.50 24.33
C GLU A 313 13.05 9.20 25.68
N VAL A 314 12.21 10.25 25.66
CA VAL A 314 11.81 10.99 26.87
C VAL A 314 11.11 10.07 27.89
N LEU A 315 10.24 9.17 27.43
CA LEU A 315 9.54 8.21 28.30
C LEU A 315 10.48 7.16 28.92
N GLY A 316 11.62 6.86 28.29
CA GLY A 316 12.68 6.05 28.88
C GLY A 316 13.37 6.78 30.04
N LEU A 317 13.84 8.01 29.78
CA LEU A 317 14.48 8.88 30.78
C LEU A 317 13.55 9.19 31.97
N LEU A 318 12.24 9.31 31.70
CA LEU A 318 11.22 9.54 32.72
C LEU A 318 11.04 8.34 33.65
N LYS A 319 11.09 7.11 33.12
CA LYS A 319 11.08 5.89 33.96
C LYS A 319 12.33 5.76 34.82
N GLU A 320 13.49 6.12 34.28
CA GLU A 320 14.75 6.16 35.04
C GLU A 320 14.68 7.18 36.19
N ALA A 321 14.18 8.40 35.95
CA ALA A 321 13.98 9.41 36.99
C ALA A 321 12.98 8.97 38.08
N VAL A 322 11.87 8.31 37.71
CA VAL A 322 10.89 7.75 38.66
C VAL A 322 11.52 6.66 39.54
N GLU A 323 12.28 5.73 38.96
CA GLU A 323 12.95 4.66 39.71
C GLU A 323 14.07 5.19 40.63
N ILE A 324 14.78 6.25 40.23
CA ILE A 324 15.75 6.93 41.09
C ILE A 324 15.04 7.60 42.29
N SER A 325 13.96 8.36 42.05
CA SER A 325 13.16 8.96 43.13
C SER A 325 12.62 7.90 44.11
N ARG A 326 12.15 6.76 43.59
CA ARG A 326 11.68 5.62 44.39
C ARG A 326 12.78 5.00 45.27
N ARG A 327 14.06 5.10 44.87
CA ARG A 327 15.22 4.61 45.66
C ARG A 327 15.70 5.59 46.72
N MET A 328 15.47 6.90 46.54
CA MET A 328 15.76 7.93 47.55
C MET A 328 14.64 8.06 48.59
N SER A 329 13.42 7.65 48.24
CA SER A 329 12.22 7.69 49.10
C SER A 329 12.29 6.92 50.44
N PRO A 330 13.05 5.81 50.61
CA PRO A 330 13.16 5.13 51.91
C PRO A 330 13.94 5.95 52.94
N GLU A 331 15.05 6.57 52.52
CA GLU A 331 15.97 7.30 53.41
C GLU A 331 15.41 8.68 53.81
N LEU A 332 14.70 9.34 52.89
CA LEU A 332 14.05 10.64 53.16
C LEU A 332 12.84 10.55 54.12
N ARG A 333 12.33 9.35 54.44
CA ARG A 333 11.23 9.16 55.40
C ARG A 333 11.63 9.41 56.85
N GLU A 334 12.91 9.31 57.21
CA GLU A 334 13.38 9.56 58.59
C GLU A 334 13.70 11.06 58.83
N ILE A 335 13.81 11.87 57.78
CA ILE A 335 14.31 13.25 57.86
C ILE A 335 13.17 14.28 57.99
N ASN A 336 12.03 14.05 57.32
CA ASN A 336 10.90 15.00 57.29
C ASN A 336 9.75 14.60 58.22
N ALA A 337 10.06 14.32 59.49
CA ALA A 337 9.08 14.02 60.54
C ALA A 337 8.55 15.28 61.25
N GLY A 338 8.22 16.33 60.48
CA GLY A 338 7.70 17.61 60.97
C GLY A 338 6.61 18.19 60.07
N ASP A 339 5.59 18.78 60.68
CA ASP A 339 4.50 19.56 60.05
C ASP A 339 3.77 18.89 58.88
N GLY A 340 3.28 17.67 59.10
CA GLY A 340 2.46 16.91 58.16
C GLY A 340 1.02 17.41 58.02
N VAL A 341 0.83 18.59 57.40
CA VAL A 341 -0.51 19.11 57.03
C VAL A 341 -0.59 19.52 55.55
N GLU A 342 0.41 20.23 55.01
CA GLU A 342 0.38 20.63 53.59
C GLU A 342 0.65 19.47 52.61
N SER A 343 1.37 18.42 53.04
CA SER A 343 1.69 17.27 52.19
C SER A 343 0.48 16.36 51.95
N GLU A 344 -0.38 16.20 52.96
CA GLU A 344 -1.52 15.27 52.91
C GLU A 344 -2.64 15.79 51.99
N TRP A 345 -2.96 17.09 52.04
CA TRP A 345 -3.94 17.71 51.12
C TRP A 345 -3.52 17.62 49.65
N LEU A 346 -2.21 17.78 49.38
CA LEU A 346 -1.64 17.67 48.04
C LEU A 346 -1.63 16.22 47.54
N GLN A 347 -1.35 15.24 48.42
CA GLN A 347 -1.54 13.83 48.10
C GLN A 347 -3.02 13.48 47.87
N HIS A 348 -3.96 14.12 48.57
CA HIS A 348 -5.39 13.88 48.38
C HIS A 348 -5.96 14.46 47.08
N MET A 349 -5.49 15.63 46.62
CA MET A 349 -5.86 16.17 45.30
C MET A 349 -5.15 15.48 44.13
N LEU A 350 -3.95 14.92 44.33
CA LEU A 350 -3.25 14.09 43.34
C LEU A 350 -3.63 12.59 43.46
N GLY A 351 -4.55 12.25 44.36
CA GLY A 351 -4.91 10.92 44.85
C GLY A 351 -5.68 10.04 43.85
N GLY A 352 -5.11 9.82 42.67
CA GLY A 352 -5.66 8.92 41.65
C GLY A 352 -4.74 8.63 40.45
N TYR A 353 -3.61 9.34 40.32
CA TYR A 353 -2.71 9.19 39.16
C TYR A 353 -1.25 9.10 39.58
N GLU A 354 -0.84 7.92 40.05
CA GLU A 354 0.59 7.63 40.26
C GLU A 354 1.39 7.81 38.96
N ALA A 355 2.60 8.37 39.05
CA ALA A 355 3.50 8.47 37.90
C ALA A 355 3.84 7.10 37.28
N THR A 356 3.80 6.02 38.07
CA THR A 356 3.91 4.62 37.62
C THR A 356 2.76 4.19 36.72
N VAL A 357 1.53 4.49 37.12
CA VAL A 357 0.30 4.22 36.34
C VAL A 357 0.28 5.10 35.08
N GLY A 358 0.61 6.39 35.23
CA GLY A 358 0.72 7.34 34.14
C GLY A 358 1.71 6.89 33.06
N THR A 359 2.98 6.68 33.41
CA THR A 359 4.01 6.23 32.44
C THR A 359 3.69 4.88 31.80
N THR A 360 2.89 4.03 32.43
CA THR A 360 2.40 2.77 31.85
C THR A 360 1.28 3.02 30.84
N ASN A 361 0.32 3.88 31.15
CA ASN A 361 -0.73 4.31 30.21
C ASN A 361 -0.12 5.04 28.99
N THR A 362 0.80 5.98 29.23
CA THR A 362 1.57 6.67 28.17
C THR A 362 2.33 5.68 27.28
N MET A 363 2.89 4.58 27.81
CA MET A 363 3.51 3.53 26.99
C MET A 363 2.50 2.80 26.09
N ASN A 364 1.32 2.45 26.63
CA ASN A 364 0.28 1.76 25.86
C ASN A 364 -0.27 2.65 24.72
N ARG A 365 -0.58 3.92 25.02
CA ARG A 365 -0.99 4.92 24.01
C ARG A 365 0.10 5.16 22.97
N LEU A 366 1.36 5.34 23.39
CA LEU A 366 2.50 5.50 22.48
C LEU A 366 2.66 4.29 21.54
N ALA A 367 2.47 3.07 22.05
CA ALA A 367 2.50 1.86 21.23
C ALA A 367 1.33 1.80 20.24
N GLN A 368 0.11 2.12 20.68
CA GLN A 368 -1.09 2.18 19.83
C GLN A 368 -0.94 3.22 18.70
N ILE A 369 -0.54 4.45 19.01
CA ILE A 369 -0.30 5.53 18.03
C ILE A 369 0.82 5.13 17.06
N THR A 370 1.92 4.57 17.57
CA THR A 370 3.00 4.00 16.74
C THR A 370 2.48 2.87 15.84
N SER A 371 1.41 2.16 16.24
CA SER A 371 0.84 1.07 15.46
C SER A 371 0.10 1.54 14.22
N HIS A 372 -0.74 2.57 14.36
CA HIS A 372 -1.46 3.22 13.26
C HIS A 372 -0.54 3.93 12.25
N LEU A 373 0.74 4.09 12.59
CA LEU A 373 1.75 4.78 11.79
C LEU A 373 2.84 3.88 11.18
N ASN A 374 2.92 2.58 11.56
CA ASN A 374 4.00 1.68 11.09
C ASN A 374 3.61 0.23 10.73
N PHE A 375 2.41 -0.26 11.06
CA PHE A 375 2.06 -1.71 11.00
C PHE A 375 2.97 -2.66 11.84
N PRO A 376 3.13 -2.46 13.17
CA PRO A 376 4.05 -3.23 14.02
C PRO A 376 3.49 -4.56 14.55
N HIS A 377 2.29 -4.96 14.13
CA HIS A 377 1.67 -6.26 14.49
C HIS A 377 1.62 -7.24 13.31
N GLY A 378 2.26 -6.88 12.18
CA GLY A 378 2.15 -7.59 10.90
C GLY A 378 0.90 -7.19 10.09
N LEU A 379 0.91 -7.48 8.79
CA LEU A 379 -0.17 -7.15 7.86
C LEU A 379 -1.48 -7.91 8.11
N LEU A 380 -1.42 -9.02 8.86
CA LEU A 380 -2.54 -9.89 9.20
C LEU A 380 -2.71 -10.01 10.74
N ALA A 381 -2.30 -8.97 11.47
CA ALA A 381 -2.44 -8.84 12.92
C ALA A 381 -3.82 -9.31 13.44
N ASN A 382 -3.82 -10.21 14.42
CA ASN A 382 -5.02 -10.80 15.06
C ASN A 382 -5.98 -11.56 14.12
N GLN A 383 -5.68 -11.69 12.83
CA GLN A 383 -6.51 -12.44 11.89
C GLN A 383 -6.34 -13.95 12.06
N VAL A 384 -7.30 -14.69 11.51
CA VAL A 384 -7.37 -16.16 11.58
C VAL A 384 -7.54 -16.69 10.16
N ALA A 385 -6.62 -17.54 9.72
CA ALA A 385 -6.51 -17.98 8.33
C ALA A 385 -6.57 -19.52 8.21
N ILE A 386 -7.54 -20.05 7.46
CA ILE A 386 -7.53 -21.44 7.00
C ILE A 386 -6.73 -21.51 5.70
N ILE A 387 -5.73 -22.40 5.63
CA ILE A 387 -4.94 -22.64 4.43
C ILE A 387 -4.98 -24.15 4.12
N THR A 388 -5.53 -24.51 2.96
CA THR A 388 -5.65 -25.92 2.53
C THR A 388 -4.46 -26.35 1.65
N GLY A 389 -4.01 -27.60 1.79
CA GLY A 389 -2.76 -28.07 1.18
C GLY A 389 -1.52 -27.40 1.80
N ALA A 390 -1.56 -27.16 3.11
CA ALA A 390 -0.59 -26.33 3.82
C ALA A 390 0.60 -27.09 4.43
N GLY A 391 0.70 -28.42 4.27
CA GLY A 391 1.83 -29.20 4.80
C GLY A 391 3.12 -29.06 3.99
N GLN A 392 3.08 -28.49 2.78
CA GLN A 392 4.24 -28.37 1.90
C GLN A 392 4.08 -27.29 0.81
N GLY A 393 5.19 -26.80 0.28
CA GLY A 393 5.23 -25.89 -0.88
C GLY A 393 4.48 -24.57 -0.64
N ILE A 394 3.75 -24.09 -1.65
CA ILE A 394 3.08 -22.77 -1.62
C ILE A 394 2.17 -22.62 -0.39
N GLY A 395 1.46 -23.68 0.03
CA GLY A 395 0.60 -23.63 1.21
C GLY A 395 1.37 -23.50 2.52
N ALA A 396 2.47 -24.24 2.68
CA ALA A 396 3.33 -24.12 3.86
C ALA A 396 4.00 -22.73 3.94
N GLU A 397 4.54 -22.24 2.83
CA GLU A 397 5.18 -20.92 2.81
C GLU A 397 4.17 -19.77 2.96
N THR A 398 2.93 -19.95 2.49
CA THR A 398 1.82 -19.04 2.82
C THR A 398 1.54 -19.05 4.32
N ALA A 399 1.50 -20.22 4.97
CA ALA A 399 1.25 -20.31 6.41
C ALA A 399 2.37 -19.71 7.25
N ARG A 400 3.65 -19.97 6.90
CA ARG A 400 4.82 -19.34 7.55
C ARG A 400 4.76 -17.83 7.41
N LEU A 401 4.52 -17.33 6.20
CA LEU A 401 4.45 -15.90 5.93
C LEU A 401 3.28 -15.24 6.66
N PHE A 402 2.10 -15.86 6.70
CA PHE A 402 0.94 -15.34 7.42
C PHE A 402 1.16 -15.31 8.93
N ALA A 403 1.81 -16.33 9.49
CA ALA A 403 2.18 -16.38 10.90
C ALA A 403 3.20 -15.29 11.28
N ASN A 404 4.20 -15.05 10.43
CA ASN A 404 5.15 -13.95 10.59
C ASN A 404 4.47 -12.58 10.51
N GLU A 405 3.44 -12.46 9.67
CA GLU A 405 2.57 -11.27 9.54
C GLU A 405 1.45 -11.22 10.60
N GLY A 406 1.56 -12.00 11.67
CA GLY A 406 0.73 -11.90 12.88
C GLY A 406 -0.52 -12.78 12.94
N ALA A 407 -0.90 -13.46 11.86
CA ALA A 407 -2.13 -14.26 11.83
C ALA A 407 -1.99 -15.57 12.62
N LYS A 408 -3.10 -16.02 13.23
CA LYS A 408 -3.29 -17.43 13.59
C LYS A 408 -3.56 -18.23 12.31
N VAL A 409 -2.82 -19.31 12.07
CA VAL A 409 -2.92 -20.12 10.86
C VAL A 409 -3.38 -21.55 11.16
N ILE A 410 -4.31 -22.05 10.36
CA ILE A 410 -4.76 -23.44 10.40
C ILE A 410 -4.14 -24.17 9.20
N ILE A 411 -3.32 -25.17 9.52
CA ILE A 411 -2.60 -26.00 8.56
C ILE A 411 -3.47 -27.21 8.22
N ALA A 412 -4.24 -27.10 7.13
CA ALA A 412 -5.07 -28.19 6.62
C ALA A 412 -4.34 -28.91 5.48
N ASP A 413 -4.06 -30.20 5.65
CA ASP A 413 -3.48 -31.07 4.62
C ASP A 413 -3.92 -32.53 4.87
N ILE A 414 -3.90 -33.36 3.83
CA ILE A 414 -4.19 -34.80 3.96
C ILE A 414 -3.01 -35.57 4.57
N ASP A 415 -1.81 -34.98 4.50
CA ASP A 415 -0.57 -35.53 5.05
C ASP A 415 -0.33 -35.02 6.49
N ALA A 416 -0.77 -35.82 7.47
CA ALA A 416 -0.75 -35.44 8.88
C ALA A 416 0.65 -35.11 9.42
N ASP A 417 1.65 -35.89 9.01
CA ASP A 417 3.06 -35.66 9.34
C ASP A 417 3.54 -34.28 8.87
N LYS A 418 3.22 -33.90 7.63
CA LYS A 418 3.61 -32.61 7.04
C LYS A 418 2.81 -31.44 7.60
N ALA A 419 1.52 -31.62 7.90
CA ALA A 419 0.71 -30.62 8.58
C ALA A 419 1.27 -30.31 9.97
N THR A 420 1.54 -31.35 10.77
CA THR A 420 2.12 -31.23 12.10
C THR A 420 3.49 -30.56 12.06
N LYS A 421 4.44 -31.05 11.24
CA LYS A 421 5.79 -30.45 11.10
C LYS A 421 5.77 -28.98 10.66
N THR A 422 4.78 -28.59 9.85
CA THR A 422 4.59 -27.18 9.46
C THR A 422 4.06 -26.34 10.62
N ALA A 423 3.07 -26.83 11.39
CA ALA A 423 2.58 -26.14 12.57
C ALA A 423 3.64 -26.04 13.68
N GLU A 424 4.38 -27.11 13.97
CA GLU A 424 5.51 -27.16 14.91
C GLU A 424 6.58 -26.12 14.56
N SER A 425 7.04 -26.10 13.32
CA SER A 425 8.09 -25.17 12.87
C SER A 425 7.65 -23.70 12.81
N ILE A 426 6.34 -23.42 12.81
CA ILE A 426 5.80 -22.07 13.03
C ILE A 426 5.72 -21.77 14.54
N ASN A 427 5.20 -22.70 15.34
CA ASN A 427 5.05 -22.54 16.79
C ASN A 427 6.40 -22.43 17.53
N ALA A 428 7.48 -23.00 16.97
CA ALA A 428 8.84 -22.85 17.47
C ALA A 428 9.39 -21.41 17.34
N VAL A 429 8.85 -20.60 16.42
CA VAL A 429 9.20 -19.17 16.26
C VAL A 429 8.21 -18.28 17.00
N ALA A 430 6.91 -18.62 16.95
CA ALA A 430 5.85 -17.90 17.63
C ALA A 430 4.85 -18.88 18.26
N PRO A 431 4.90 -19.15 19.57
CA PRO A 431 4.00 -20.10 20.23
C PRO A 431 2.51 -19.79 20.01
N HIS A 432 1.71 -20.86 19.88
CA HIS A 432 0.26 -20.82 19.65
C HIS A 432 -0.18 -20.01 18.42
N ARG A 433 0.69 -19.91 17.39
CA ARG A 433 0.40 -19.22 16.13
C ARG A 433 -0.17 -20.15 15.06
N ALA A 434 0.14 -21.45 15.12
CA ALA A 434 -0.35 -22.45 14.17
C ALA A 434 -1.08 -23.63 14.84
N LEU A 435 -2.12 -24.13 14.19
CA LEU A 435 -2.81 -25.37 14.53
C LEU A 435 -2.82 -26.31 13.31
N ALA A 436 -2.36 -27.55 13.47
CA ALA A 436 -2.54 -28.58 12.45
C ALA A 436 -3.92 -29.23 12.58
N VAL A 437 -4.66 -29.29 11.48
CA VAL A 437 -5.94 -30.01 11.39
C VAL A 437 -5.86 -30.89 10.14
N PRO A 438 -5.37 -32.14 10.26
CA PRO A 438 -5.13 -32.99 9.11
C PRO A 438 -6.37 -33.77 8.69
N GLY A 439 -6.56 -33.95 7.38
CA GLY A 439 -7.67 -34.73 6.82
C GLY A 439 -7.92 -34.46 5.33
N ASP A 440 -8.81 -35.26 4.76
CA ASP A 440 -9.16 -35.18 3.34
C ASP A 440 -10.28 -34.16 3.08
N ILE A 441 -9.98 -33.13 2.30
CA ILE A 441 -10.93 -32.07 1.95
C ILE A 441 -12.04 -32.52 0.95
N LEU A 442 -12.04 -33.78 0.52
CA LEU A 442 -13.17 -34.40 -0.17
C LEU A 442 -14.21 -35.02 0.79
N ASN A 443 -13.89 -35.15 2.08
CA ASN A 443 -14.81 -35.65 3.12
C ASN A 443 -15.63 -34.48 3.73
N ASP A 444 -16.95 -34.51 3.54
CA ASP A 444 -17.85 -33.46 4.00
C ASP A 444 -17.87 -33.28 5.52
N ALA A 445 -17.68 -34.34 6.31
CA ALA A 445 -17.61 -34.23 7.77
C ALA A 445 -16.35 -33.48 8.23
N TYR A 446 -15.23 -33.70 7.55
CA TYR A 446 -13.97 -33.01 7.83
C TYR A 446 -14.01 -31.53 7.43
N ILE A 447 -14.82 -31.14 6.43
CA ILE A 447 -15.00 -29.72 6.06
C ILE A 447 -15.62 -28.92 7.21
N GLU A 448 -16.66 -29.45 7.87
CA GLU A 448 -17.26 -28.80 9.03
C GLU A 448 -16.33 -28.85 10.26
N GLU A 449 -15.67 -29.99 10.52
CA GLU A 449 -14.68 -30.16 11.59
C GLU A 449 -13.53 -29.14 11.48
N LEU A 450 -13.00 -28.95 10.27
CA LEU A 450 -11.93 -27.98 9.97
C LEU A 450 -12.39 -26.54 10.24
N VAL A 451 -13.62 -26.20 9.87
CA VAL A 451 -14.19 -24.87 10.08
C VAL A 451 -14.43 -24.59 11.57
N ASP A 452 -14.96 -25.57 12.31
CA ASP A 452 -15.24 -25.40 13.74
C ASP A 452 -13.96 -25.36 14.58
N LYS A 453 -12.96 -26.22 14.30
CA LYS A 453 -11.62 -26.14 14.93
C LYS A 453 -10.90 -24.83 14.61
N ALA A 454 -11.06 -24.31 13.39
CA ALA A 454 -10.49 -23.01 13.01
C ALA A 454 -11.14 -21.84 13.76
N ALA A 455 -12.47 -21.90 13.95
CA ALA A 455 -13.19 -20.92 14.74
C ALA A 455 -12.82 -21.00 16.23
N GLU A 456 -12.74 -22.20 16.81
CA GLU A 456 -12.30 -22.42 18.20
C GLU A 456 -10.91 -21.81 18.44
N PHE A 457 -9.92 -22.21 17.63
CA PHE A 457 -8.56 -21.67 17.69
C PHE A 457 -8.53 -20.15 17.45
N GLY A 458 -9.45 -19.64 16.62
CA GLY A 458 -9.64 -18.23 16.32
C GLY A 458 -10.38 -17.40 17.38
N GLY A 459 -10.93 -18.01 18.44
CA GLY A 459 -11.77 -17.31 19.42
C GLY A 459 -13.16 -16.94 18.86
N GLY A 460 -13.77 -17.84 18.10
CA GLY A 460 -15.05 -17.65 17.40
C GLY A 460 -14.97 -16.95 16.04
N LYS A 461 -13.76 -16.70 15.52
CA LYS A 461 -13.54 -15.87 14.33
C LYS A 461 -12.71 -16.55 13.24
N ILE A 462 -13.11 -16.32 11.99
CA ILE A 462 -12.34 -16.67 10.79
C ILE A 462 -12.31 -15.43 9.88
N HIS A 463 -11.14 -15.13 9.30
CA HIS A 463 -10.90 -13.91 8.52
C HIS A 463 -10.48 -14.21 7.08
N VAL A 464 -9.56 -15.17 6.91
CA VAL A 464 -8.98 -15.53 5.61
C VAL A 464 -9.22 -17.00 5.30
N LEU A 465 -9.62 -17.31 4.08
CA LEU A 465 -9.76 -18.67 3.58
C LEU A 465 -8.96 -18.83 2.29
N VAL A 466 -7.91 -19.66 2.31
CA VAL A 466 -7.03 -19.93 1.17
C VAL A 466 -7.28 -21.35 0.65
N ASN A 467 -8.03 -21.43 -0.45
CA ASN A 467 -8.29 -22.67 -1.20
C ASN A 467 -7.11 -22.99 -2.12
N ASN A 468 -6.05 -23.54 -1.52
CA ASN A 468 -4.78 -23.90 -2.18
C ASN A 468 -4.62 -25.41 -2.45
N ALA A 469 -5.37 -26.28 -1.75
CA ALA A 469 -5.26 -27.73 -1.92
C ALA A 469 -5.48 -28.21 -3.36
N GLY A 470 -4.74 -29.27 -3.73
CA GLY A 470 -4.98 -30.04 -4.95
C GLY A 470 -3.70 -30.52 -5.64
N PHE A 471 -3.90 -31.25 -6.74
CA PHE A 471 -2.84 -31.86 -7.56
C PHE A 471 -3.29 -31.93 -9.03
N THR A 472 -2.42 -32.34 -9.95
CA THR A 472 -2.79 -32.52 -11.38
C THR A 472 -2.90 -34.00 -11.74
N TRP A 473 -3.91 -34.36 -12.54
CA TRP A 473 -4.04 -35.69 -13.13
C TRP A 473 -4.20 -35.56 -14.66
N ASP A 474 -3.06 -35.40 -15.33
CA ASP A 474 -2.99 -35.08 -16.75
C ASP A 474 -3.35 -36.28 -17.65
N GLY A 475 -4.10 -35.98 -18.72
CA GLY A 475 -4.48 -36.90 -19.79
C GLY A 475 -4.88 -36.15 -21.06
N VAL A 476 -4.52 -36.65 -22.24
CA VAL A 476 -5.06 -36.11 -23.50
C VAL A 476 -6.55 -36.42 -23.58
N ILE A 477 -7.36 -35.50 -24.12
CA ILE A 477 -8.84 -35.53 -23.96
C ILE A 477 -9.49 -36.86 -24.40
N HIS A 478 -8.97 -37.53 -25.43
CA HIS A 478 -9.46 -38.81 -25.93
C HIS A 478 -8.93 -40.05 -25.17
N LYS A 479 -8.20 -39.85 -24.06
CA LYS A 479 -7.70 -40.89 -23.13
C LYS A 479 -7.91 -40.53 -21.65
N MET A 480 -8.55 -39.41 -21.37
CA MET A 480 -8.93 -39.01 -20.03
C MET A 480 -10.15 -39.83 -19.61
N THR A 481 -10.10 -40.48 -18.44
CA THR A 481 -11.25 -41.23 -17.93
C THR A 481 -12.17 -40.32 -17.13
N ASP A 482 -13.45 -40.70 -17.01
CA ASP A 482 -14.44 -39.91 -16.25
C ASP A 482 -13.99 -39.72 -14.80
N LYS A 483 -13.46 -40.78 -14.16
CA LYS A 483 -12.83 -40.70 -12.83
C LYS A 483 -11.70 -39.67 -12.75
N GLN A 484 -10.84 -39.55 -13.78
CA GLN A 484 -9.79 -38.52 -13.82
C GLN A 484 -10.37 -37.11 -13.96
N PHE A 485 -11.50 -36.98 -14.64
CA PHE A 485 -12.20 -35.71 -14.81
C PHE A 485 -12.89 -35.29 -13.50
N GLU A 486 -13.75 -36.14 -12.98
CA GLU A 486 -14.52 -35.97 -11.75
C GLU A 486 -13.63 -35.70 -10.54
N THR A 487 -12.53 -36.47 -10.35
CA THR A 487 -11.59 -36.27 -9.23
C THR A 487 -11.00 -34.86 -9.23
N MET A 488 -10.72 -34.28 -10.40
CA MET A 488 -10.19 -32.91 -10.50
C MET A 488 -11.27 -31.85 -10.25
N LEU A 489 -12.50 -32.06 -10.70
CA LEU A 489 -13.60 -31.15 -10.38
C LEU A 489 -13.93 -31.20 -8.88
N ALA A 490 -13.89 -32.38 -8.26
CA ALA A 490 -14.10 -32.58 -6.84
C ALA A 490 -13.08 -31.79 -6.00
N ILE A 491 -11.78 -32.01 -6.22
CA ILE A 491 -10.73 -31.38 -5.41
C ILE A 491 -10.53 -29.90 -5.68
N HIS A 492 -10.64 -29.44 -6.94
CA HIS A 492 -10.31 -28.06 -7.30
C HIS A 492 -11.50 -27.10 -7.37
N ASN A 493 -12.74 -27.59 -7.35
CA ASN A 493 -13.94 -26.75 -7.49
C ASN A 493 -15.01 -27.08 -6.43
N THR A 494 -15.41 -28.35 -6.30
CA THR A 494 -16.47 -28.76 -5.35
C THR A 494 -16.03 -28.61 -3.89
N ALA A 495 -14.81 -29.03 -3.52
CA ALA A 495 -14.29 -28.87 -2.17
C ALA A 495 -14.13 -27.38 -1.76
N PRO A 496 -13.52 -26.49 -2.58
CA PRO A 496 -13.56 -25.04 -2.34
C PRO A 496 -14.97 -24.46 -2.16
N PHE A 497 -15.96 -24.89 -2.95
CA PHE A 497 -17.35 -24.47 -2.78
C PHE A 497 -17.93 -24.94 -1.42
N LYS A 498 -17.75 -26.22 -1.05
CA LYS A 498 -18.24 -26.76 0.22
C LYS A 498 -17.58 -26.06 1.42
N LEU A 499 -16.27 -25.82 1.37
CA LEU A 499 -15.54 -25.14 2.45
C LEU A 499 -15.93 -23.66 2.60
N VAL A 500 -16.14 -22.93 1.49
CA VAL A 500 -16.73 -21.58 1.52
C VAL A 500 -18.13 -21.61 2.15
N ARG A 501 -18.97 -22.59 1.78
CA ARG A 501 -20.33 -22.73 2.31
C ARG A 501 -20.35 -23.00 3.82
N ALA A 502 -19.48 -23.88 4.33
CA ALA A 502 -19.33 -24.16 5.76
C ALA A 502 -18.82 -22.93 6.53
N ALA A 503 -17.78 -22.26 6.02
CA ALA A 503 -17.21 -21.05 6.60
C ALA A 503 -18.16 -19.84 6.58
N ALA A 504 -19.23 -19.87 5.76
CA ALA A 504 -20.13 -18.74 5.55
C ALA A 504 -20.73 -18.17 6.86
N LYS A 505 -20.89 -18.98 7.91
CA LYS A 505 -21.36 -18.55 9.25
C LYS A 505 -20.42 -17.57 9.94
N TYR A 506 -19.12 -17.59 9.63
CA TYR A 506 -18.09 -16.68 10.16
C TYR A 506 -17.74 -15.52 9.22
N PHE A 507 -18.09 -15.63 7.93
CA PHE A 507 -17.81 -14.59 6.93
C PHE A 507 -18.98 -13.63 6.72
N ARG A 508 -20.23 -14.08 6.86
CA ARG A 508 -21.45 -13.28 6.63
C ARG A 508 -21.90 -12.52 7.89
N VAL A 509 -20.97 -11.81 8.52
CA VAL A 509 -21.18 -11.01 9.74
C VAL A 509 -20.95 -9.51 9.49
N LYS A 510 -21.33 -8.67 10.45
CA LYS A 510 -21.28 -7.19 10.35
C LYS A 510 -20.55 -6.55 11.53
N ASP A 511 -19.37 -7.08 11.87
CA ASP A 511 -18.48 -6.58 12.93
C ASP A 511 -17.44 -5.55 12.44
N GLY A 512 -17.36 -5.30 11.13
CA GLY A 512 -16.40 -4.39 10.51
C GLY A 512 -15.02 -5.00 10.25
N GLU A 513 -14.81 -6.29 10.56
CA GLU A 513 -13.49 -6.92 10.37
C GLU A 513 -13.26 -7.33 8.91
N SER A 514 -12.04 -7.09 8.42
CA SER A 514 -11.66 -7.39 7.04
C SER A 514 -11.60 -8.90 6.79
N ARG A 515 -12.33 -9.37 5.78
CA ARG A 515 -12.40 -10.80 5.41
C ARG A 515 -12.16 -11.03 3.93
N VAL A 516 -11.55 -12.17 3.60
CA VAL A 516 -11.21 -12.52 2.22
C VAL A 516 -11.16 -14.02 1.93
N VAL A 517 -11.81 -14.43 0.84
CA VAL A 517 -11.67 -15.75 0.23
C VAL A 517 -10.64 -15.67 -0.91
N ILE A 518 -9.66 -16.57 -0.93
CA ILE A 518 -8.61 -16.64 -1.94
C ILE A 518 -8.62 -18.03 -2.58
N ASN A 519 -8.99 -18.10 -3.86
CA ASN A 519 -8.98 -19.33 -4.64
C ASN A 519 -7.70 -19.44 -5.48
N ILE A 520 -6.98 -20.55 -5.37
CA ILE A 520 -5.79 -20.78 -6.20
C ILE A 520 -6.18 -21.42 -7.54
N SER A 521 -6.09 -20.63 -8.60
CA SER A 521 -6.17 -21.06 -10.00
C SER A 521 -4.77 -21.25 -10.61
N SER A 522 -4.69 -21.40 -11.93
CA SER A 522 -3.46 -21.61 -12.69
C SER A 522 -3.57 -20.95 -14.07
N THR A 523 -2.46 -20.71 -14.75
CA THR A 523 -2.46 -20.37 -16.18
C THR A 523 -3.26 -21.36 -17.02
N SER A 524 -3.31 -22.65 -16.64
CA SER A 524 -4.15 -23.66 -17.30
C SER A 524 -5.65 -23.37 -17.18
N GLY A 525 -6.11 -22.73 -16.09
CA GLY A 525 -7.50 -22.31 -15.90
C GLY A 525 -7.88 -21.01 -16.62
N VAL A 526 -6.89 -20.25 -17.08
CA VAL A 526 -7.09 -18.96 -17.79
C VAL A 526 -6.88 -19.08 -19.30
N HIS A 527 -5.98 -19.96 -19.75
CA HIS A 527 -5.58 -20.10 -21.16
C HIS A 527 -5.73 -21.53 -21.72
N GLY A 528 -6.13 -22.50 -20.88
CA GLY A 528 -6.01 -23.93 -21.17
C GLY A 528 -4.57 -24.44 -21.10
N ASN A 529 -4.42 -25.77 -21.09
CA ASN A 529 -3.14 -26.44 -21.32
C ASN A 529 -3.38 -27.83 -21.95
N ALA A 530 -2.49 -28.26 -22.85
CA ALA A 530 -2.59 -29.55 -23.50
C ALA A 530 -2.42 -30.69 -22.47
N GLY A 531 -3.31 -31.66 -22.50
CA GLY A 531 -3.33 -32.76 -21.53
C GLY A 531 -4.00 -32.43 -20.19
N GLN A 532 -4.63 -31.26 -20.04
CA GLN A 532 -5.20 -30.80 -18.75
C GLN A 532 -6.66 -30.35 -18.88
N ALA A 533 -7.50 -31.06 -19.63
CA ALA A 533 -8.90 -30.67 -19.84
C ALA A 533 -9.68 -30.55 -18.50
N ASN A 534 -9.57 -31.58 -17.65
CA ASN A 534 -10.12 -31.63 -16.30
C ASN A 534 -9.63 -30.49 -15.38
N TYR A 535 -8.31 -30.31 -15.29
CA TYR A 535 -7.68 -29.30 -14.44
C TYR A 535 -7.96 -27.87 -14.94
N ALA A 536 -7.97 -27.65 -16.26
CA ALA A 536 -8.34 -26.38 -16.86
C ALA A 536 -9.81 -26.01 -16.57
N VAL A 537 -10.76 -26.95 -16.77
CA VAL A 537 -12.18 -26.73 -16.44
C VAL A 537 -12.36 -26.41 -14.96
N ALA A 538 -11.75 -27.19 -14.05
CA ALA A 538 -11.91 -26.95 -12.62
C ALA A 538 -11.24 -25.64 -12.15
N LYS A 539 -10.06 -25.30 -12.70
CA LYS A 539 -9.35 -24.04 -12.39
C LYS A 539 -9.98 -22.81 -13.06
N ALA A 540 -10.75 -22.98 -14.12
CA ALA A 540 -11.65 -21.96 -14.65
C ALA A 540 -12.91 -21.81 -13.78
N GLY A 541 -13.48 -22.92 -13.29
CA GLY A 541 -14.65 -22.94 -12.42
C GLY A 541 -14.51 -22.06 -11.18
N VAL A 542 -13.35 -22.13 -10.51
CA VAL A 542 -13.09 -21.28 -9.32
C VAL A 542 -13.01 -19.78 -9.62
N ILE A 543 -12.72 -19.37 -10.86
CA ILE A 543 -12.78 -17.95 -11.26
C ILE A 543 -14.24 -17.48 -11.28
N GLY A 544 -15.16 -18.35 -11.74
CA GLY A 544 -16.60 -18.12 -11.65
C GLY A 544 -17.07 -18.03 -10.19
N LEU A 545 -16.73 -19.04 -9.38
CA LEU A 545 -17.05 -19.10 -7.95
C LEU A 545 -16.57 -17.84 -7.20
N THR A 546 -15.32 -17.42 -7.40
CA THR A 546 -14.77 -16.16 -6.85
C THR A 546 -15.64 -14.96 -7.19
N LYS A 547 -16.01 -14.81 -8.47
CA LYS A 547 -16.80 -13.67 -8.96
C LYS A 547 -18.22 -13.66 -8.42
N THR A 548 -18.78 -14.83 -8.13
CA THR A 548 -20.07 -14.96 -7.44
C THR A 548 -19.96 -14.55 -5.97
N ILE A 549 -19.01 -15.11 -5.20
CA ILE A 549 -18.81 -14.76 -3.78
C ILE A 549 -18.56 -13.25 -3.60
N ALA A 550 -17.74 -12.64 -4.46
CA ALA A 550 -17.47 -11.20 -4.42
C ALA A 550 -18.73 -10.34 -4.58
N LYS A 551 -19.69 -10.78 -5.41
CA LYS A 551 -20.96 -10.08 -5.65
C LYS A 551 -22.00 -10.35 -4.57
N GLU A 552 -22.07 -11.57 -4.05
CA GLU A 552 -23.04 -11.95 -3.01
C GLU A 552 -22.66 -11.39 -1.63
N TRP A 553 -21.38 -11.45 -1.24
CA TRP A 553 -20.96 -11.16 0.12
C TRP A 553 -20.31 -9.78 0.29
N GLY A 554 -19.75 -9.21 -0.78
CA GLY A 554 -19.14 -7.88 -0.77
C GLY A 554 -20.11 -6.77 -0.31
N PRO A 555 -21.27 -6.57 -0.95
CA PRO A 555 -22.18 -5.47 -0.63
C PRO A 555 -22.81 -5.54 0.76
N ALA A 556 -23.01 -6.75 1.31
CA ALA A 556 -23.73 -6.94 2.56
C ALA A 556 -22.82 -7.16 3.78
N PHE A 557 -21.58 -7.64 3.59
CA PHE A 557 -20.68 -8.07 4.67
C PHE A 557 -19.23 -7.60 4.49
N GLY A 558 -18.90 -6.86 3.42
CA GLY A 558 -17.54 -6.37 3.14
C GLY A 558 -16.53 -7.46 2.75
N VAL A 559 -16.98 -8.72 2.54
CA VAL A 559 -16.08 -9.83 2.23
C VAL A 559 -15.53 -9.69 0.81
N ARG A 560 -14.21 -9.73 0.68
CA ARG A 560 -13.52 -9.79 -0.62
C ARG A 560 -13.42 -11.24 -1.09
N ALA A 561 -13.44 -11.47 -2.40
CA ALA A 561 -13.08 -12.78 -2.95
C ALA A 561 -12.21 -12.59 -4.18
N ASN A 562 -11.06 -13.27 -4.25
CA ASN A 562 -10.12 -13.15 -5.36
C ASN A 562 -9.54 -14.50 -5.79
N THR A 563 -9.06 -14.55 -7.03
CA THR A 563 -8.38 -15.73 -7.58
C THR A 563 -6.92 -15.39 -7.87
N ILE A 564 -6.00 -16.28 -7.54
CA ILE A 564 -4.59 -16.16 -7.92
C ILE A 564 -4.27 -17.25 -8.95
N ALA A 565 -3.88 -16.85 -10.16
CA ALA A 565 -3.56 -17.76 -11.24
C ALA A 565 -2.03 -17.90 -11.38
N PHE A 566 -1.46 -18.94 -10.77
CA PHE A 566 -0.02 -19.21 -10.85
C PHE A 566 0.43 -19.71 -12.23
N GLY A 567 1.59 -19.23 -12.67
CA GLY A 567 2.33 -19.77 -13.81
C GLY A 567 3.25 -20.92 -13.40
N PHE A 568 4.53 -20.83 -13.77
CA PHE A 568 5.52 -21.86 -13.46
C PHE A 568 6.23 -21.53 -12.13
N VAL A 569 5.80 -22.19 -11.05
CA VAL A 569 6.39 -22.12 -9.70
C VAL A 569 7.19 -23.40 -9.44
N THR A 570 8.35 -23.36 -8.77
CA THR A 570 9.13 -24.58 -8.43
C THR A 570 8.51 -25.36 -7.26
N THR A 571 7.88 -26.50 -7.55
CA THR A 571 7.18 -27.35 -6.56
C THR A 571 7.22 -28.83 -7.00
N ARG A 572 6.77 -29.77 -6.16
CA ARG A 572 6.60 -31.18 -6.56
C ARG A 572 5.60 -31.44 -7.71
N LEU A 573 4.72 -30.48 -8.02
CA LEU A 573 3.80 -30.56 -9.16
C LEU A 573 4.48 -30.16 -10.49
N THR A 574 5.63 -29.51 -10.41
CA THR A 574 6.39 -28.92 -11.52
C THR A 574 7.83 -29.42 -11.61
N ALA A 575 8.28 -30.23 -10.65
CA ALA A 575 9.46 -31.08 -10.70
C ALA A 575 9.34 -32.16 -11.80
N ALA A 576 10.39 -32.97 -11.99
CA ALA A 576 10.35 -34.02 -13.00
C ALA A 576 9.40 -35.14 -12.56
N LYS A 577 8.59 -35.66 -13.49
CA LYS A 577 7.72 -36.81 -13.22
C LYS A 577 8.51 -38.07 -12.88
N GLU A 578 9.74 -38.11 -13.37
CA GLU A 578 10.78 -39.10 -13.11
C GLU A 578 11.31 -39.04 -11.66
N ASP A 579 11.08 -37.95 -10.91
CA ASP A 579 11.43 -37.83 -9.48
C ASP A 579 10.50 -38.65 -8.56
N GLY A 580 9.54 -39.38 -9.12
CA GLY A 580 8.72 -40.38 -8.41
C GLY A 580 7.64 -39.82 -7.47
N ALA A 581 7.43 -38.51 -7.41
CA ALA A 581 6.44 -37.88 -6.54
C ALA A 581 5.00 -38.32 -6.88
N PHE A 582 4.22 -38.71 -5.87
CA PHE A 582 2.81 -39.11 -6.03
C PHE A 582 1.87 -38.43 -5.04
N VAL A 583 0.57 -38.53 -5.33
CA VAL A 583 -0.55 -38.35 -4.38
C VAL A 583 -1.36 -39.62 -4.37
N THR A 584 -1.71 -40.11 -3.19
CA THR A 584 -2.70 -41.18 -3.01
C THR A 584 -4.08 -40.52 -2.95
N THR A 585 -5.01 -40.89 -3.82
CA THR A 585 -6.43 -40.50 -3.68
C THR A 585 -7.08 -41.26 -2.52
N PRO A 586 -8.27 -40.86 -2.04
CA PRO A 586 -8.96 -41.58 -0.95
C PRO A 586 -9.15 -43.07 -1.25
N ASP A 587 -9.45 -43.43 -2.50
CA ASP A 587 -9.55 -44.82 -2.99
C ASP A 587 -8.20 -45.56 -3.12
N GLY A 588 -7.13 -45.07 -2.45
CA GLY A 588 -5.79 -45.65 -2.52
C GLY A 588 -5.06 -45.50 -3.87
N THR A 589 -5.65 -44.82 -4.86
CA THR A 589 -5.07 -44.75 -6.22
C THR A 589 -3.89 -43.78 -6.24
N LYS A 590 -2.69 -44.26 -6.60
CA LYS A 590 -1.48 -43.44 -6.69
C LYS A 590 -1.42 -42.67 -8.02
N VAL A 591 -1.54 -41.35 -7.95
CA VAL A 591 -1.41 -40.43 -9.08
C VAL A 591 0.00 -39.84 -9.10
N ALA A 592 0.77 -40.17 -10.14
CA ALA A 592 2.13 -39.65 -10.32
C ALA A 592 2.11 -38.18 -10.78
N LEU A 593 2.75 -37.32 -10.00
CA LEU A 593 2.85 -35.87 -10.20
C LEU A 593 4.04 -35.51 -11.11
N GLY A 594 4.28 -34.20 -11.27
CA GLY A 594 5.42 -33.67 -12.01
C GLY A 594 5.18 -33.59 -13.52
N ILE A 595 6.08 -32.85 -14.18
CA ILE A 595 6.10 -32.67 -15.64
C ILE A 595 7.12 -33.67 -16.22
N PRO A 596 6.82 -34.38 -17.32
CA PRO A 596 7.79 -35.28 -17.95
C PRO A 596 9.12 -34.56 -18.28
N GLY A 597 10.26 -35.16 -17.95
CA GLY A 597 11.58 -34.54 -18.01
C GLY A 597 11.94 -33.98 -19.39
N LYS A 598 11.50 -34.65 -20.47
CA LYS A 598 11.64 -34.16 -21.86
C LYS A 598 10.89 -32.84 -22.10
N GLN A 599 9.72 -32.67 -21.48
CA GLN A 599 8.95 -31.41 -21.55
C GLN A 599 9.56 -30.32 -20.65
N LEU A 600 10.15 -30.68 -19.51
CA LEU A 600 10.92 -29.73 -18.68
C LEU A 600 12.17 -29.21 -19.41
N ALA A 601 12.95 -30.09 -20.02
CA ALA A 601 14.09 -29.72 -20.86
C ALA A 601 13.64 -28.79 -22.00
N GLY A 602 12.53 -29.12 -22.68
CA GLY A 602 11.93 -28.26 -23.72
C GLY A 602 11.47 -26.89 -23.20
N ARG A 603 10.95 -26.78 -21.97
CA ARG A 603 10.62 -25.48 -21.33
C ARG A 603 11.87 -24.67 -21.01
N ARG A 604 12.94 -25.30 -20.52
CA ARG A 604 14.23 -24.63 -20.27
C ARG A 604 14.83 -24.03 -21.54
N THR A 605 14.76 -24.73 -22.67
CA THR A 605 15.44 -24.37 -23.92
C THR A 605 14.56 -23.75 -25.01
N GLY A 606 13.25 -23.57 -24.77
CA GLY A 606 12.32 -22.93 -25.71
C GLY A 606 11.72 -23.84 -26.80
N GLY A 607 11.90 -25.17 -26.68
CA GLY A 607 11.09 -26.15 -27.42
C GLY A 607 11.27 -26.20 -28.95
N GLY A 608 12.28 -25.53 -29.52
CA GLY A 608 12.52 -25.48 -30.96
C GLY A 608 14.01 -25.48 -31.33
N ALA A 609 14.36 -26.13 -32.44
CA ALA A 609 15.73 -26.29 -32.93
C ALA A 609 16.29 -25.01 -33.62
N ALA A 610 16.13 -23.84 -32.99
CA ALA A 610 16.31 -22.54 -33.64
C ALA A 610 17.05 -21.49 -32.78
N ALA A 611 18.16 -21.88 -32.13
CA ALA A 611 19.07 -20.96 -31.43
C ALA A 611 20.57 -21.21 -31.70
N ALA A 612 20.94 -22.22 -32.49
CA ALA A 612 22.32 -22.50 -32.87
C ALA A 612 22.79 -21.56 -34.00
N GLY A 613 23.03 -20.28 -33.69
CA GLY A 613 23.42 -19.29 -34.71
C GLY A 613 23.88 -17.90 -34.23
N SER A 614 23.84 -17.60 -32.94
CA SER A 614 24.33 -16.31 -32.40
C SER A 614 24.91 -16.49 -31.00
N GLY A 615 26.18 -16.09 -30.79
CA GLY A 615 26.93 -16.30 -29.55
C GLY A 615 26.55 -15.38 -28.38
N GLY A 616 25.26 -15.29 -28.05
CA GLY A 616 24.78 -14.79 -26.77
C GLY A 616 24.36 -15.97 -25.88
N SER A 617 24.34 -15.77 -24.56
CA SER A 617 23.81 -16.79 -23.64
C SER A 617 22.34 -17.07 -23.94
N ALA A 618 22.01 -18.34 -24.17
CA ALA A 618 20.62 -18.76 -24.35
C ALA A 618 19.86 -18.53 -23.03
N ALA A 619 18.76 -17.77 -23.09
CA ALA A 619 17.93 -17.51 -21.93
C ALA A 619 17.23 -18.81 -21.47
N GLU A 620 17.41 -19.18 -20.20
CA GLU A 620 16.63 -20.27 -19.59
C GLU A 620 15.16 -19.80 -19.46
N TYR A 621 14.21 -20.69 -19.78
CA TYR A 621 12.76 -20.38 -19.79
C TYR A 621 12.39 -19.18 -20.68
N PRO A 622 12.66 -19.22 -22.00
CA PRO A 622 12.35 -18.12 -22.91
C PRO A 622 10.84 -17.89 -23.13
N ASP A 623 9.99 -18.73 -22.54
CA ASP A 623 8.53 -18.55 -22.46
C ASP A 623 8.07 -17.80 -21.19
N ILE A 624 9.01 -17.34 -20.35
CA ILE A 624 8.77 -16.49 -19.17
C ILE A 624 9.62 -15.20 -19.31
N PRO A 625 9.02 -14.01 -19.51
CA PRO A 625 9.74 -12.74 -19.60
C PRO A 625 10.65 -12.37 -18.42
N LEU A 626 10.43 -12.90 -17.21
CA LEU A 626 11.37 -12.78 -16.08
C LEU A 626 12.57 -13.76 -16.14
N GLY A 627 12.66 -14.63 -17.14
CA GLY A 627 13.79 -15.54 -17.37
C GLY A 627 13.95 -16.68 -16.36
N ARG A 628 12.93 -16.93 -15.52
CA ARG A 628 12.97 -17.98 -14.47
C ARG A 628 11.57 -18.37 -13.99
N PRO A 629 11.39 -19.57 -13.39
CA PRO A 629 10.25 -19.85 -12.52
C PRO A 629 10.20 -18.91 -11.31
N ALA A 630 9.02 -18.83 -10.70
CA ALA A 630 8.84 -18.27 -9.36
C ALA A 630 9.12 -19.33 -8.28
N SER A 631 9.54 -18.91 -7.09
CA SER A 631 9.67 -19.80 -5.93
C SER A 631 8.35 -19.96 -5.14
N PRO A 632 8.22 -20.97 -4.26
CA PRO A 632 7.06 -21.10 -3.36
C PRO A 632 6.84 -19.87 -2.47
N GLU A 633 7.91 -19.21 -2.05
CA GLU A 633 7.88 -18.02 -1.19
C GLU A 633 7.43 -16.79 -1.99
N GLU A 634 7.81 -16.67 -3.27
CA GLU A 634 7.28 -15.64 -4.17
C GLU A 634 5.79 -15.85 -4.47
N ALA A 635 5.37 -17.11 -4.63
CA ALA A 635 3.95 -17.46 -4.76
C ALA A 635 3.18 -17.09 -3.48
N ALA A 636 3.70 -17.42 -2.30
CA ALA A 636 3.13 -17.07 -0.99
C ALA A 636 3.01 -15.55 -0.78
N ARG A 637 4.00 -14.75 -1.22
CA ARG A 637 3.94 -13.28 -1.17
C ARG A 637 2.77 -12.70 -1.97
N ALA A 638 2.39 -13.32 -3.09
CA ALA A 638 1.18 -12.92 -3.82
C ALA A 638 -0.10 -13.24 -3.04
N VAL A 639 -0.15 -14.38 -2.32
CA VAL A 639 -1.28 -14.72 -1.43
C VAL A 639 -1.39 -13.73 -0.27
N LEU A 640 -0.24 -13.35 0.34
CA LEU A 640 -0.19 -12.31 1.37
C LEU A 640 -0.70 -10.96 0.86
N GLY A 641 -0.25 -10.53 -0.33
CA GLY A 641 -0.71 -9.29 -0.94
C GLY A 641 -2.23 -9.22 -1.02
N VAL A 642 -2.86 -10.28 -1.55
CA VAL A 642 -4.33 -10.40 -1.66
C VAL A 642 -5.02 -10.49 -0.31
N ALA A 643 -4.44 -11.17 0.67
CA ALA A 643 -4.99 -11.25 2.03
C ALA A 643 -4.97 -9.90 2.76
N SER A 644 -3.87 -9.15 2.60
CA SER A 644 -3.57 -7.93 3.33
C SER A 644 -4.52 -6.75 3.03
N PRO A 645 -4.54 -5.72 3.90
CA PRO A 645 -5.22 -4.45 3.64
C PRO A 645 -4.78 -3.70 2.36
N LEU A 646 -3.61 -4.06 1.78
CA LEU A 646 -3.12 -3.47 0.52
C LEU A 646 -4.02 -3.79 -0.68
N PHE A 647 -4.80 -4.88 -0.60
CA PHE A 647 -5.77 -5.30 -1.62
C PHE A 647 -7.23 -5.06 -1.15
N SER A 648 -7.44 -4.14 -0.22
CA SER A 648 -8.76 -3.79 0.35
C SER A 648 -9.81 -3.39 -0.70
N TYR A 649 -9.41 -2.76 -1.81
CA TYR A 649 -10.32 -2.42 -2.93
C TYR A 649 -10.22 -3.38 -4.13
N VAL A 650 -9.64 -4.58 -3.94
CA VAL A 650 -9.55 -5.62 -4.97
C VAL A 650 -10.46 -6.79 -4.58
N SER A 651 -11.49 -7.05 -5.39
CA SER A 651 -12.45 -8.14 -5.23
C SER A 651 -13.04 -8.55 -6.59
N GLY A 652 -13.38 -9.83 -6.75
CA GLY A 652 -13.84 -10.44 -8.00
C GLY A 652 -12.73 -10.77 -9.00
N GLU A 653 -11.47 -10.49 -8.69
CA GLU A 653 -10.40 -10.45 -9.69
C GLU A 653 -9.59 -11.74 -9.85
N THR A 654 -8.84 -11.83 -10.97
CA THR A 654 -7.94 -12.97 -11.27
C THR A 654 -6.52 -12.50 -11.52
N ILE A 655 -5.71 -12.57 -10.47
CA ILE A 655 -4.35 -12.02 -10.41
C ILE A 655 -3.38 -13.03 -11.02
N ARG A 656 -2.80 -12.69 -12.17
CA ARG A 656 -1.88 -13.56 -12.93
C ARG A 656 -0.46 -13.48 -12.37
N VAL A 657 -0.04 -14.50 -11.63
CA VAL A 657 1.32 -14.59 -11.03
C VAL A 657 2.18 -15.51 -11.90
N THR A 658 2.63 -14.97 -13.03
CA THR A 658 3.17 -15.79 -14.14
C THR A 658 4.57 -15.42 -14.62
N GLY A 659 5.21 -14.40 -14.03
CA GLY A 659 6.50 -13.89 -14.49
C GLY A 659 6.47 -13.30 -15.91
N GLY A 660 5.30 -12.83 -16.37
CA GLY A 660 5.06 -12.37 -17.73
C GLY A 660 4.60 -13.47 -18.70
N ARG A 661 4.58 -14.73 -18.28
CA ARG A 661 4.12 -15.83 -19.13
C ARG A 661 2.63 -15.66 -19.47
N ASN A 662 2.31 -15.77 -20.76
CA ASN A 662 0.96 -15.61 -21.32
C ASN A 662 0.28 -14.25 -20.99
N THR A 663 1.02 -13.16 -20.75
CA THR A 663 0.40 -11.85 -20.42
C THR A 663 -0.34 -11.21 -21.59
#